data_AF-A0A7S0F9Y2-F1
#
_entry.id   AF-A0A7S0F9Y2-F1
#
_cell.length_a   1.000
_cell.length_b   1.000
_cell.length_c   1.000
_cell.angle_alpha   90.00
_cell.angle_beta   90.00
_cell.angle_gamma   90.00
#
_symmetry.space_group_name_H-M   'P 1'
#
loop_
_entity.id
_entity.type
_entity.pdbx_description
1 polymer ?
#
loop_
_entity_poly.entity_id
_entity_poly.type
_entity_poly.pdbx_seq_one_letter_code
_entity_poly.pdbx_strand_id
1 'polypeptide(L)'
;MSVLKTAGIGILAVSPDKLDKGKLAEFRELLQRQGIDTRHWGVSGAKSVEHLFWEAYETRGCILTGGNQFGSLKRVTRLVKIRLVSDIFGVEHALFSRMQFMHDGQYQERKQFPLKKLTWDNLEPGLAQSCTEAFYAESCPYTESWRVGCRKALQERLGLSERWQDQHLHEDPSSYSYHTEDNVISDGYPGLSTLYCIHEITIRVVDPENATNIGLPQGQEFATTEGDFNFNTQHNEDGLPIGTQLNIWTWAPNTPAARPATSMGSSPSCAQTHRREDAAAAPAPMPPRITTPVPDEVELRLIKRVPLPLLTAQAVLSMKSRMHHRANRPPSTALWNALDGAQTDWATVRKMARSITDSKYSLMQFNKDLHAFPELNLYLFEKDSAHPSNLEMTAINSGRTIGDEYQRTVGAFFAIYWMMRIATDGKDGFCFGVDEEWKPIKAGTDSQKKLFQADKRLNFYSNGHWNDFKQLLVDAGLLVHKRWGGYKVNEKRMVALLALTAIHDIMKLEILLPEVQAEHAPYHGYAAGNKIADHDLALAYVMDHFPELLPSLKELDAEDRRSLQFTQCNLCFNHGWFVQAEASPGAVFTQFRQCLIRDHQSQLGSRDIALYFVHWLTDLAGAEPTPLGGSEKFVVKFPLTVLNSFLRSFEVVGMLANSTETEVMEEYLKIRWTEHTPSPGPQPTGASAVAKMRLLCMAQMNAERILRGFEELNEEDRDILSVEMSRSGCVGQNYSQELIPGEVCTRPGGPAFLIYYGPAFLQNLGSDPPAQRLAVLAEVYRCARAVWPESIAKVASTVIVRIDTIKGLSISNMLEVSAKGDVWLLVKHNENEAFIERSSKRKLNKCIATGQIIQILDMSALRP
;
A
#
# COMPACT_ATOMS: atom_id res chain seq x y z
N MET A 1 -13.05 24.96 -7.48
CA MET A 1 -12.26 24.38 -8.60
C MET A 1 -12.73 22.95 -8.79
N SER A 2 -13.15 22.55 -9.99
CA SER A 2 -13.53 21.16 -10.27
C SER A 2 -12.31 20.27 -10.11
N VAL A 3 -12.43 19.18 -9.36
CA VAL A 3 -11.44 18.10 -9.36
C VAL A 3 -11.24 17.68 -10.81
N LEU A 4 -10.06 18.00 -11.36
CA LEU A 4 -9.63 17.50 -12.65
C LEU A 4 -9.55 15.98 -12.52
N LYS A 5 -10.60 15.28 -12.97
CA LYS A 5 -10.42 13.90 -13.46
C LYS A 5 -9.38 14.00 -14.55
N THR A 6 -8.15 13.62 -14.24
CA THR A 6 -7.10 13.43 -15.25
C THR A 6 -7.66 12.48 -16.29
N ALA A 7 -7.68 12.91 -17.55
CA ALA A 7 -8.05 12.04 -18.66
C ALA A 7 -7.05 10.88 -18.65
N GLY A 8 -7.48 9.72 -18.15
CA GLY A 8 -6.72 8.49 -18.26
C GLY A 8 -6.49 8.24 -19.74
N ILE A 9 -5.24 8.42 -20.17
CA ILE A 9 -4.81 7.96 -21.48
C ILE A 9 -4.98 6.46 -21.39
N GLY A 10 -5.95 5.90 -22.12
CA GLY A 10 -6.10 4.47 -22.26
C GLY A 10 -4.94 3.95 -23.09
N ILE A 11 -3.74 3.94 -22.50
CA ILE A 11 -2.53 3.44 -23.15
C ILE A 11 -2.75 1.95 -23.33
N LEU A 12 -2.74 1.54 -24.60
CA LEU A 12 -2.70 0.13 -24.98
C LEU A 12 -1.58 -0.57 -24.20
N ALA A 13 -1.90 -1.69 -23.56
CA ALA A 13 -0.88 -2.66 -23.14
C ALA A 13 -0.16 -3.30 -24.35
N VAL A 14 -0.57 -2.97 -25.58
CA VAL A 14 0.03 -3.44 -26.82
C VAL A 14 0.77 -2.27 -27.45
N SER A 15 2.09 -2.38 -27.61
CA SER A 15 2.85 -1.37 -28.35
C SER A 15 2.28 -1.25 -29.77
N PRO A 16 1.82 -0.06 -30.20
CA PRO A 16 1.32 0.16 -31.57
C PRO A 16 2.30 -0.26 -32.66
N ASP A 17 3.59 -0.32 -32.32
CA ASP A 17 4.66 -0.73 -33.24
C ASP A 17 4.69 -2.25 -33.53
N LYS A 18 4.01 -3.08 -32.72
CA LYS A 18 3.91 -4.53 -32.95
C LYS A 18 2.74 -4.92 -33.86
N LEU A 19 1.81 -4.01 -34.15
CA LEU A 19 0.66 -4.30 -35.01
C LEU A 19 1.03 -4.12 -36.49
N ASP A 20 0.47 -4.98 -37.35
CA ASP A 20 0.58 -4.82 -38.80
C ASP A 20 -0.12 -3.51 -39.23
N LYS A 21 0.69 -2.50 -39.55
CA LYS A 21 0.21 -1.14 -39.87
C LYS A 21 -0.67 -1.12 -41.12
N GLY A 22 -0.45 -2.04 -42.07
CA GLY A 22 -1.25 -2.15 -43.29
C GLY A 22 -2.65 -2.67 -42.96
N LYS A 23 -2.73 -3.81 -42.27
CA LYS A 23 -4.01 -4.40 -41.84
C LYS A 23 -4.78 -3.49 -40.89
N LEU A 24 -4.09 -2.78 -40.00
CA LEU A 24 -4.70 -1.81 -39.11
C LEU A 24 -5.31 -0.62 -39.87
N ALA A 25 -4.67 -0.17 -40.96
CA ALA A 25 -5.22 0.88 -41.81
C ALA A 25 -6.48 0.41 -42.54
N GLU A 26 -6.44 -0.79 -43.16
CA GLU A 26 -7.62 -1.41 -43.80
C GLU A 26 -8.77 -1.60 -42.79
N PHE A 27 -8.45 -1.97 -41.56
CA PHE A 27 -9.42 -2.12 -40.49
C PHE A 27 -10.08 -0.79 -40.10
N ARG A 28 -9.33 0.32 -40.05
CA ARG A 28 -9.89 1.66 -39.83
C ARG A 28 -10.83 2.06 -40.97
N GLU A 29 -10.43 1.80 -42.22
CA GLU A 29 -11.27 2.07 -43.39
C GLU A 29 -12.57 1.24 -43.35
N LEU A 30 -12.49 -0.02 -42.92
CA LEU A 30 -13.67 -0.87 -42.73
C LEU A 30 -14.64 -0.24 -41.71
N LEU A 31 -14.17 0.16 -40.53
CA LEU A 31 -15.01 0.80 -39.51
C LEU A 31 -15.67 2.08 -40.04
N GLN A 32 -14.89 2.92 -40.74
CA GLN A 32 -15.39 4.17 -41.32
C GLN A 32 -16.43 3.93 -42.42
N ARG A 33 -16.18 2.97 -43.32
CA ARG A 33 -17.12 2.59 -44.40
C ARG A 33 -18.44 2.07 -43.85
N GLN A 34 -18.44 1.47 -42.67
CA GLN A 34 -19.62 0.99 -41.97
C GLN A 34 -20.29 2.05 -41.07
N GLY A 35 -19.83 3.31 -41.14
CA GLY A 35 -20.41 4.42 -40.39
C GLY A 35 -20.09 4.43 -38.89
N ILE A 36 -19.06 3.70 -38.45
CA ILE A 36 -18.62 3.69 -37.04
C ILE A 36 -17.71 4.90 -36.77
N ASP A 37 -18.13 5.81 -35.89
CA ASP A 37 -17.32 6.97 -35.49
C ASP A 37 -16.32 6.59 -34.40
N THR A 38 -15.05 6.46 -34.78
CA THR A 38 -13.95 6.08 -33.88
C THR A 38 -13.23 7.27 -33.25
N ARG A 39 -13.65 8.52 -33.48
CA ARG A 39 -12.95 9.73 -32.98
C ARG A 39 -12.88 9.81 -31.45
N HIS A 40 -13.81 9.16 -30.76
CA HIS A 40 -13.87 9.14 -29.29
C HIS A 40 -13.22 7.89 -28.68
N TRP A 41 -12.70 6.97 -29.50
CA TRP A 41 -12.06 5.74 -29.04
C TRP A 41 -10.64 6.04 -28.55
N GLY A 42 -10.22 5.46 -27.41
CA GLY A 42 -8.94 5.75 -26.75
C GLY A 42 -8.94 6.97 -25.83
N VAL A 43 -10.11 7.62 -25.65
CA VAL A 43 -10.30 8.80 -24.79
C VAL A 43 -11.35 8.48 -23.73
N SER A 44 -11.19 9.03 -22.52
CA SER A 44 -12.19 8.94 -21.43
C SER A 44 -12.60 7.51 -21.05
N GLY A 45 -11.66 6.55 -21.10
CA GLY A 45 -11.91 5.15 -20.75
C GLY A 45 -12.45 4.26 -21.89
N ALA A 46 -12.81 4.84 -23.04
CA ALA A 46 -13.13 4.06 -24.24
C ALA A 46 -11.87 3.39 -24.80
N LYS A 47 -12.00 2.17 -25.33
CA LYS A 47 -10.88 1.43 -25.92
C LYS A 47 -10.55 1.99 -27.31
N SER A 48 -9.28 1.92 -27.71
CA SER A 48 -8.84 2.43 -29.02
C SER A 48 -9.14 1.45 -30.16
N VAL A 49 -8.96 1.90 -31.41
CA VAL A 49 -9.12 1.05 -32.60
C VAL A 49 -8.11 -0.08 -32.62
N GLU A 50 -6.87 0.19 -32.20
CA GLU A 50 -5.80 -0.79 -32.07
C GLU A 50 -6.18 -1.89 -31.08
N HIS A 51 -6.89 -1.55 -30.00
CA HIS A 51 -7.35 -2.54 -29.03
C HIS A 51 -8.38 -3.48 -29.66
N LEU A 52 -9.35 -2.93 -30.41
CA LEU A 52 -10.32 -3.77 -31.12
C LEU A 52 -9.64 -4.64 -32.18
N PHE A 53 -8.69 -4.08 -32.92
CA PHE A 53 -7.91 -4.81 -33.91
C PHE A 53 -7.15 -5.96 -33.26
N TRP A 54 -6.40 -5.69 -32.19
CA TRP A 54 -5.70 -6.73 -31.42
C TRP A 54 -6.66 -7.79 -30.87
N GLU A 55 -7.84 -7.37 -30.40
CA GLU A 55 -8.85 -8.29 -29.91
C GLU A 55 -9.40 -9.21 -31.00
N ALA A 56 -9.66 -8.68 -32.20
CA ALA A 56 -10.26 -9.44 -33.29
C ALA A 56 -9.24 -10.28 -34.08
N TYR A 57 -8.02 -9.78 -34.26
CA TYR A 57 -7.04 -10.38 -35.17
C TYR A 57 -5.92 -11.15 -34.46
N GLU A 58 -5.46 -10.66 -33.31
CA GLU A 58 -4.30 -11.25 -32.61
C GLU A 58 -4.77 -12.27 -31.56
N THR A 59 -5.62 -11.84 -30.62
CA THR A 59 -6.15 -12.75 -29.57
C THR A 59 -7.34 -13.56 -30.03
N ARG A 60 -7.98 -13.15 -31.14
CA ARG A 60 -9.21 -13.75 -31.66
C ARG A 60 -10.29 -13.90 -30.57
N GLY A 61 -10.39 -12.92 -29.67
CA GLY A 61 -11.40 -12.90 -28.60
C GLY A 61 -12.77 -12.39 -29.07
N CYS A 62 -12.85 -11.82 -30.27
CA CYS A 62 -14.09 -11.43 -30.91
C CYS A 62 -13.97 -11.53 -32.44
N ILE A 63 -15.12 -11.47 -33.13
CA ILE A 63 -15.18 -11.25 -34.58
C ILE A 63 -16.08 -10.06 -34.91
N LEU A 64 -15.94 -9.53 -36.12
CA LEU A 64 -16.87 -8.55 -36.67
C LEU A 64 -17.73 -9.21 -37.75
N THR A 65 -19.04 -8.98 -37.67
CA THR A 65 -20.06 -9.49 -38.61
C THR A 65 -20.96 -8.35 -39.09
N GLY A 66 -21.64 -8.53 -40.22
CA GLY A 66 -22.48 -7.50 -40.84
C GLY A 66 -21.70 -6.58 -41.79
N GLY A 67 -22.37 -5.59 -42.39
CA GLY A 67 -21.74 -4.61 -43.27
C GLY A 67 -21.84 -4.87 -44.78
N ASN A 68 -22.60 -5.89 -45.19
CA ASN A 68 -23.10 -6.00 -46.57
C ASN A 68 -24.44 -5.24 -46.67
N GLN A 69 -24.99 -5.03 -47.88
CA GLN A 69 -26.08 -4.09 -48.26
C GLN A 69 -27.33 -3.92 -47.34
N PHE A 70 -27.49 -4.68 -46.24
CA PHE A 70 -28.68 -4.68 -45.38
C PHE A 70 -28.44 -4.70 -43.84
N GLY A 71 -27.22 -4.55 -43.31
CA GLY A 71 -27.02 -4.57 -41.84
C GLY A 71 -25.80 -3.84 -41.30
N SER A 72 -25.95 -3.21 -40.12
CA SER A 72 -24.87 -2.53 -39.39
C SER A 72 -23.80 -3.50 -38.89
N LEU A 73 -22.54 -3.04 -38.88
CA LEU A 73 -21.42 -3.81 -38.32
C LEU A 73 -21.67 -4.13 -36.84
N LYS A 74 -21.41 -5.39 -36.48
CA LYS A 74 -21.66 -5.95 -35.14
C LYS A 74 -20.43 -6.72 -34.67
N ARG A 75 -20.05 -6.53 -33.42
CA ARG A 75 -19.00 -7.28 -32.74
C ARG A 75 -19.60 -8.50 -32.05
N VAL A 76 -19.10 -9.70 -32.30
CA VAL A 76 -19.56 -10.93 -31.62
C VAL A 76 -18.50 -11.40 -30.66
N THR A 77 -18.86 -11.53 -29.39
CA THR A 77 -17.97 -12.01 -28.32
C THR A 77 -18.63 -13.18 -27.59
N ARG A 78 -17.93 -14.30 -27.50
CA ARG A 78 -18.37 -15.44 -26.68
C ARG A 78 -17.58 -15.46 -25.38
N LEU A 79 -18.27 -15.61 -24.26
CA LEU A 79 -17.70 -15.54 -22.92
C LEU A 79 -18.01 -16.81 -22.14
N VAL A 80 -17.08 -17.21 -21.27
CA VAL A 80 -17.35 -18.13 -20.18
C VAL A 80 -17.17 -17.41 -18.84
N LYS A 81 -18.19 -17.50 -17.99
CA LYS A 81 -18.28 -16.89 -16.67
C LYS A 81 -18.34 -17.99 -15.62
N ILE A 82 -17.38 -18.01 -14.71
CA ILE A 82 -17.17 -19.11 -13.78
C ILE A 82 -17.50 -18.67 -12.38
N ARG A 83 -18.56 -19.21 -11.81
CA ARG A 83 -18.88 -19.03 -10.40
C ARG A 83 -18.14 -20.09 -9.59
N LEU A 84 -16.91 -19.77 -9.18
CA LEU A 84 -16.14 -20.66 -8.31
C LEU A 84 -16.66 -20.52 -6.87
N VAL A 85 -17.17 -21.60 -6.29
CA VAL A 85 -17.77 -21.63 -4.96
C VAL A 85 -17.08 -22.61 -4.02
N SER A 86 -17.10 -22.31 -2.73
CA SER A 86 -16.62 -23.19 -1.67
C SER A 86 -17.47 -23.03 -0.42
N ASP A 87 -17.58 -24.08 0.38
CA ASP A 87 -18.05 -23.94 1.76
C ASP A 87 -16.92 -23.32 2.60
N ILE A 88 -17.24 -22.25 3.32
CA ILE A 88 -16.34 -21.58 4.26
C ILE A 88 -17.14 -21.37 5.54
N PHE A 89 -16.77 -22.10 6.59
CA PHE A 89 -17.45 -22.10 7.89
C PHE A 89 -18.96 -22.43 7.82
N GLY A 90 -19.36 -23.38 6.95
CA GLY A 90 -20.75 -23.82 6.79
C GLY A 90 -21.60 -22.88 5.93
N VAL A 91 -20.98 -21.89 5.28
CA VAL A 91 -21.65 -20.94 4.38
C VAL A 91 -21.00 -21.02 3.01
N GLU A 92 -21.82 -21.16 1.97
CA GLU A 92 -21.33 -21.12 0.59
C GLU A 92 -20.85 -19.72 0.24
N HIS A 93 -19.59 -19.61 -0.15
CA HIS A 93 -18.98 -18.38 -0.64
C HIS A 93 -18.67 -18.52 -2.12
N ALA A 94 -18.69 -17.40 -2.83
CA ALA A 94 -18.26 -17.32 -4.22
C ALA A 94 -17.04 -16.40 -4.34
N LEU A 95 -16.11 -16.79 -5.20
CA LEU A 95 -14.89 -16.03 -5.49
C LEU A 95 -15.16 -14.93 -6.53
N PHE A 96 -14.71 -13.70 -6.25
CA PHE A 96 -14.72 -12.61 -7.23
C PHE A 96 -13.45 -11.76 -7.13
N SER A 97 -13.04 -11.17 -8.25
CA SER A 97 -12.05 -10.11 -8.29
C SER A 97 -12.71 -8.86 -7.72
N ARG A 98 -12.19 -8.39 -6.56
CA ARG A 98 -12.61 -7.17 -5.84
C ARG A 98 -11.94 -5.93 -6.40
N MET A 99 -10.65 -6.05 -6.71
CA MET A 99 -9.82 -4.92 -7.13
C MET A 99 -8.89 -5.38 -8.26
N GLN A 100 -8.73 -4.52 -9.26
CA GLN A 100 -7.79 -4.72 -10.36
C GLN A 100 -6.89 -3.50 -10.46
N PHE A 101 -5.57 -3.70 -10.34
CA PHE A 101 -4.58 -2.66 -10.62
C PHE A 101 -4.13 -2.77 -12.07
N MET A 102 -4.12 -1.63 -12.74
CA MET A 102 -3.64 -1.44 -14.09
C MET A 102 -2.14 -1.08 -14.06
N HIS A 103 -1.46 -1.31 -15.17
CA HIS A 103 -0.02 -1.06 -15.32
C HIS A 103 0.39 0.42 -15.15
N ASP A 104 -0.55 1.35 -15.33
CA ASP A 104 -0.35 2.79 -15.15
C ASP A 104 -0.55 3.26 -13.69
N GLY A 105 -0.80 2.31 -12.77
CA GLY A 105 -1.05 2.58 -11.35
C GLY A 105 -2.49 2.95 -11.04
N GLN A 106 -3.38 3.04 -12.03
CA GLN A 106 -4.82 3.16 -11.77
C GLN A 106 -5.37 1.84 -11.22
N TYR A 107 -6.44 1.90 -10.45
CA TYR A 107 -7.14 0.71 -9.99
C TYR A 107 -8.65 0.83 -10.25
N GLN A 108 -9.28 -0.33 -10.41
CA GLN A 108 -10.72 -0.46 -10.55
C GLN A 108 -11.23 -1.44 -9.50
N GLU A 109 -12.15 -0.98 -8.65
CA GLU A 109 -12.94 -1.89 -7.83
C GLU A 109 -14.12 -2.42 -8.63
N ARG A 110 -14.33 -3.73 -8.57
CA ARG A 110 -15.46 -4.40 -9.23
C ARG A 110 -15.80 -5.69 -8.49
N LYS A 111 -16.95 -6.28 -8.80
CA LYS A 111 -17.34 -7.61 -8.32
C LYS A 111 -17.43 -8.55 -9.52
N GLN A 112 -16.28 -8.96 -10.04
CA GLN A 112 -16.23 -9.75 -11.27
C GLN A 112 -15.85 -11.21 -10.97
N PHE A 113 -16.69 -12.14 -11.42
CA PHE A 113 -16.32 -13.56 -11.44
C PHE A 113 -15.15 -13.81 -12.41
N PRO A 114 -14.34 -14.87 -12.19
CA PRO A 114 -13.43 -15.34 -13.22
C PRO A 114 -14.16 -15.47 -14.57
N LEU A 115 -13.66 -14.75 -15.57
CA LEU A 115 -14.27 -14.62 -16.89
C LEU A 115 -13.18 -14.65 -17.96
N LYS A 116 -13.45 -15.36 -19.06
CA LYS A 116 -12.59 -15.41 -20.25
C LYS A 116 -13.42 -15.28 -21.54
N LYS A 117 -12.83 -14.62 -22.56
CA LYS A 117 -13.33 -14.63 -23.94
C LYS A 117 -12.90 -15.91 -24.63
N LEU A 118 -13.85 -16.62 -25.23
CA LEU A 118 -13.56 -17.82 -26.01
C LEU A 118 -12.86 -17.43 -27.31
N THR A 119 -11.80 -18.15 -27.62
CA THR A 119 -10.99 -17.97 -28.83
C THR A 119 -11.79 -18.40 -30.06
N TRP A 120 -11.81 -17.57 -31.10
CA TRP A 120 -12.38 -17.90 -32.39
C TRP A 120 -11.39 -18.70 -33.25
N ASP A 121 -11.81 -19.87 -33.70
CA ASP A 121 -11.03 -20.82 -34.49
C ASP A 121 -11.60 -20.94 -35.91
N ASN A 122 -10.75 -21.31 -36.87
CA ASN A 122 -11.15 -21.68 -38.23
C ASN A 122 -11.91 -20.59 -39.03
N LEU A 123 -11.73 -19.32 -38.68
CA LEU A 123 -12.20 -18.17 -39.46
C LEU A 123 -11.01 -17.38 -39.99
N GLU A 124 -11.03 -17.02 -41.27
CA GLU A 124 -10.03 -16.11 -41.82
C GLU A 124 -10.14 -14.73 -41.13
N PRO A 125 -9.09 -14.24 -40.47
CA PRO A 125 -9.09 -12.92 -39.87
C PRO A 125 -9.15 -11.87 -40.99
N GLY A 126 -10.17 -11.01 -41.04
CA GLY A 126 -10.17 -9.94 -42.06
C GLY A 126 -11.53 -9.48 -42.56
N LEU A 127 -12.42 -10.41 -42.83
CA LEU A 127 -13.66 -10.10 -43.55
C LEU A 127 -14.83 -10.07 -42.59
N ALA A 128 -15.62 -9.00 -42.68
CA ALA A 128 -16.89 -8.93 -41.99
C ALA A 128 -17.78 -10.05 -42.54
N GLN A 129 -18.03 -11.07 -41.73
CA GLN A 129 -18.76 -12.25 -42.16
C GLN A 129 -20.26 -11.94 -42.20
N SER A 130 -20.99 -12.58 -43.12
CA SER A 130 -22.45 -12.59 -43.04
C SER A 130 -22.86 -13.19 -41.69
N CYS A 131 -23.70 -12.49 -40.94
CA CYS A 131 -24.18 -12.98 -39.66
C CYS A 131 -24.94 -14.29 -39.89
N THR A 132 -24.47 -15.39 -39.29
CA THR A 132 -25.11 -16.71 -39.39
C THR A 132 -25.81 -17.03 -38.08
N GLU A 133 -26.88 -17.83 -38.15
CA GLU A 133 -27.56 -18.35 -36.94
C GLU A 133 -26.61 -19.14 -36.03
N ALA A 134 -25.53 -19.70 -36.59
CA ALA A 134 -24.50 -20.42 -35.85
C ALA A 134 -23.79 -19.54 -34.79
N PHE A 135 -23.75 -18.21 -34.96
CA PHE A 135 -23.15 -17.31 -33.96
C PHE A 135 -23.99 -17.17 -32.69
N TYR A 136 -25.30 -17.40 -32.78
CA TYR A 136 -26.24 -17.40 -31.65
C TYR A 136 -26.43 -18.79 -31.05
N ALA A 137 -25.97 -19.84 -31.73
CA ALA A 137 -26.08 -21.20 -31.25
C ALA A 137 -25.21 -21.41 -30.01
N GLU A 138 -25.70 -22.21 -29.06
CA GLU A 138 -24.96 -22.60 -27.86
C GLU A 138 -23.63 -23.29 -28.22
N SER A 139 -23.69 -24.25 -29.14
CA SER A 139 -22.50 -24.88 -29.73
C SER A 139 -22.15 -24.19 -31.05
N CYS A 140 -21.23 -23.24 -30.99
CA CYS A 140 -20.66 -22.55 -32.14
C CYS A 140 -19.41 -23.32 -32.62
N PRO A 141 -19.38 -23.85 -33.85
CA PRO A 141 -18.24 -24.62 -34.36
C PRO A 141 -17.00 -23.76 -34.65
N TYR A 142 -17.14 -22.43 -34.61
CA TYR A 142 -16.08 -21.46 -34.89
C TYR A 142 -15.39 -20.93 -33.63
N THR A 143 -15.67 -21.50 -32.46
CA THR A 143 -15.02 -21.11 -31.21
C THR A 143 -14.58 -22.32 -30.42
N GLU A 144 -13.56 -22.15 -29.59
CA GLU A 144 -13.22 -23.17 -28.61
C GLU A 144 -14.43 -23.48 -27.70
N SER A 145 -14.51 -24.73 -27.21
CA SER A 145 -15.60 -25.11 -26.32
C SER A 145 -15.53 -24.32 -25.01
N TRP A 146 -16.70 -24.02 -24.40
CA TRP A 146 -16.75 -23.28 -23.14
C TRP A 146 -15.99 -23.99 -22.00
N ARG A 147 -15.90 -25.34 -22.03
CA ARG A 147 -15.13 -26.12 -21.05
C ARG A 147 -13.63 -25.88 -21.19
N VAL A 148 -13.11 -25.84 -22.41
CA VAL A 148 -11.71 -25.49 -22.67
C VAL A 148 -11.44 -24.06 -22.23
N GLY A 149 -12.33 -23.12 -22.56
CA GLY A 149 -12.25 -21.74 -22.08
C GLY A 149 -12.28 -21.65 -20.55
N CYS A 150 -13.09 -22.47 -19.88
CA CYS A 150 -13.19 -22.51 -18.43
C CYS A 150 -11.86 -22.93 -17.78
N ARG A 151 -11.25 -24.01 -18.27
CA ARG A 151 -9.95 -24.50 -17.78
C ARG A 151 -8.85 -23.46 -17.95
N LYS A 152 -8.79 -22.84 -19.14
CA LYS A 152 -7.84 -21.76 -19.43
C LYS A 152 -8.05 -20.55 -18.53
N ALA A 153 -9.30 -20.15 -18.27
CA ALA A 153 -9.59 -19.01 -17.40
C ALA A 153 -9.10 -19.24 -15.97
N LEU A 154 -9.32 -20.43 -15.41
CA LEU A 154 -8.84 -20.79 -14.07
C LEU A 154 -7.30 -20.85 -14.02
N GLN A 155 -6.67 -21.34 -15.08
CA GLN A 155 -5.21 -21.37 -15.19
C GLN A 155 -4.60 -19.96 -15.32
N GLU A 156 -5.05 -19.19 -16.29
CA GLU A 156 -4.50 -17.87 -16.62
C GLU A 156 -4.80 -16.83 -15.54
N ARG A 157 -6.00 -16.86 -14.95
CA ARG A 157 -6.43 -15.82 -14.00
C ARG A 157 -6.19 -16.18 -12.54
N LEU A 158 -6.26 -17.46 -12.18
CA LEU A 158 -6.10 -17.92 -10.80
C LEU A 158 -4.81 -18.72 -10.57
N GLY A 159 -4.02 -19.00 -11.61
CA GLY A 159 -2.79 -19.80 -11.50
C GLY A 159 -3.05 -21.28 -11.24
N LEU A 160 -4.27 -21.78 -11.53
CA LEU A 160 -4.67 -23.16 -11.24
C LEU A 160 -4.27 -24.10 -12.38
N SER A 161 -3.25 -24.94 -12.18
CA SER A 161 -2.86 -25.95 -13.20
C SER A 161 -4.00 -26.91 -13.52
N GLU A 162 -4.07 -27.44 -14.74
CA GLU A 162 -5.13 -28.39 -15.14
C GLU A 162 -5.20 -29.61 -14.21
N ARG A 163 -4.02 -30.14 -13.83
CA ARG A 163 -3.94 -31.25 -12.86
C ARG A 163 -4.57 -30.89 -11.51
N TRP A 164 -4.34 -29.67 -11.03
CA TRP A 164 -4.95 -29.20 -9.78
C TRP A 164 -6.47 -29.03 -9.96
N GLN A 165 -6.92 -28.50 -11.10
CA GLN A 165 -8.34 -28.36 -11.40
C GLN A 165 -9.05 -29.71 -11.39
N ASP A 166 -8.48 -30.73 -12.05
CA ASP A 166 -9.05 -32.09 -12.10
C ASP A 166 -9.14 -32.75 -10.71
N GLN A 167 -8.27 -32.37 -9.78
CA GLN A 167 -8.20 -32.92 -8.44
C GLN A 167 -9.14 -32.23 -7.45
N HIS A 168 -9.26 -30.90 -7.54
CA HIS A 168 -9.88 -30.09 -6.49
C HIS A 168 -11.20 -29.42 -6.90
N LEU A 169 -11.58 -29.47 -8.18
CA LEU A 169 -12.77 -28.81 -8.69
C LEU A 169 -13.80 -29.82 -9.22
N HIS A 170 -15.06 -29.54 -8.92
CA HIS A 170 -16.20 -30.29 -9.42
C HIS A 170 -17.18 -29.35 -10.12
N GLU A 171 -17.37 -29.54 -11.42
CA GLU A 171 -18.39 -28.82 -12.19
C GLU A 171 -19.79 -29.19 -11.68
N ASP A 172 -20.70 -28.22 -11.56
CA ASP A 172 -22.13 -28.48 -11.33
C ASP A 172 -22.88 -28.35 -12.67
N PRO A 173 -23.16 -29.46 -13.37
CA PRO A 173 -23.79 -29.40 -14.70
C PRO A 173 -25.20 -28.81 -14.65
N SER A 174 -25.89 -28.89 -13.50
CA SER A 174 -27.24 -28.34 -13.33
C SER A 174 -27.26 -26.82 -13.26
N SER A 175 -26.12 -26.22 -12.92
CA SER A 175 -25.93 -24.76 -12.85
C SER A 175 -25.55 -24.13 -14.19
N TYR A 176 -25.24 -24.95 -15.20
CA TYR A 176 -24.85 -24.46 -16.50
C TYR A 176 -26.01 -23.74 -17.19
N SER A 177 -25.75 -22.56 -17.72
CA SER A 177 -26.70 -21.83 -18.54
C SER A 177 -26.01 -21.16 -19.72
N TYR A 178 -26.74 -21.06 -20.82
CA TYR A 178 -26.35 -20.32 -22.00
C TYR A 178 -27.43 -19.29 -22.33
N HIS A 179 -27.01 -18.05 -22.56
CA HIS A 179 -27.90 -17.00 -23.04
C HIS A 179 -27.14 -16.04 -23.96
N THR A 180 -27.91 -15.26 -24.72
CA THR A 180 -27.37 -14.25 -25.63
C THR A 180 -27.92 -12.87 -25.28
N GLU A 181 -27.07 -11.86 -25.40
CA GLU A 181 -27.46 -10.46 -25.31
C GLU A 181 -27.08 -9.79 -26.63
N ASP A 182 -28.07 -9.41 -27.42
CA ASP A 182 -27.85 -8.84 -28.76
C ASP A 182 -28.06 -7.33 -28.79
N ASN A 183 -27.33 -6.66 -29.69
CA ASN A 183 -27.35 -5.22 -29.90
C ASN A 183 -27.02 -4.41 -28.64
N VAL A 184 -26.16 -4.95 -27.77
CA VAL A 184 -25.64 -4.26 -26.60
C VAL A 184 -24.70 -3.14 -27.06
N ILE A 185 -24.94 -1.91 -26.59
CA ILE A 185 -24.04 -0.79 -26.84
C ILE A 185 -22.82 -0.99 -25.94
N SER A 186 -21.64 -1.18 -26.54
CA SER A 186 -20.42 -1.37 -25.77
C SER A 186 -19.88 -0.04 -25.28
N ASP A 187 -19.78 0.13 -23.96
CA ASP A 187 -19.11 1.29 -23.36
C ASP A 187 -17.64 1.39 -23.81
N GLY A 188 -17.00 0.24 -24.07
CA GLY A 188 -15.64 0.17 -24.55
C GLY A 188 -15.49 0.57 -26.02
N TYR A 189 -16.54 0.41 -26.84
CA TYR A 189 -16.55 0.72 -28.26
C TYR A 189 -17.84 1.47 -28.63
N PRO A 190 -17.99 2.75 -28.22
CA PRO A 190 -19.20 3.52 -28.49
C PRO A 190 -19.55 3.52 -29.97
N GLY A 191 -20.82 3.27 -30.28
CA GLY A 191 -21.34 3.18 -31.66
C GLY A 191 -21.21 1.80 -32.32
N LEU A 192 -20.48 0.84 -31.72
CA LEU A 192 -20.39 -0.53 -32.21
C LEU A 192 -21.30 -1.47 -31.41
N SER A 193 -22.35 -1.97 -32.06
CA SER A 193 -23.25 -2.96 -31.45
C SER A 193 -22.50 -4.26 -31.15
N THR A 194 -22.76 -4.86 -30.00
CA THR A 194 -22.14 -6.13 -29.57
C THR A 194 -23.19 -7.20 -29.32
N LEU A 195 -22.95 -8.40 -29.85
CA LEU A 195 -23.60 -9.65 -29.45
C LEU A 195 -22.70 -10.37 -28.45
N TYR A 196 -23.21 -10.55 -27.23
CA TYR A 196 -22.58 -11.40 -26.22
C TYR A 196 -23.26 -12.77 -26.20
N CYS A 197 -22.47 -13.83 -26.32
CA CYS A 197 -22.91 -15.19 -26.11
C CYS A 197 -22.26 -15.70 -24.82
N ILE A 198 -23.03 -15.87 -23.76
CA ILE A 198 -22.51 -16.05 -22.41
C ILE A 198 -22.82 -17.48 -21.93
N HIS A 199 -21.76 -18.23 -21.67
CA HIS A 199 -21.81 -19.48 -20.93
C HIS A 199 -21.56 -19.17 -19.44
N GLU A 200 -22.47 -19.54 -18.55
CA GLU A 200 -22.30 -19.39 -17.11
C GLU A 200 -22.34 -20.77 -16.44
N ILE A 201 -21.38 -21.05 -15.57
CA ILE A 201 -21.21 -22.35 -14.90
C ILE A 201 -20.77 -22.13 -13.44
N THR A 202 -21.31 -22.94 -12.52
CA THR A 202 -20.81 -23.03 -11.14
C THR A 202 -19.83 -24.20 -11.02
N ILE A 203 -18.69 -23.93 -10.40
CA ILE A 203 -17.66 -24.92 -10.09
C ILE A 203 -17.44 -24.89 -8.59
N ARG A 204 -17.51 -26.06 -7.95
CA ARG A 204 -17.32 -26.21 -6.51
C ARG A 204 -15.90 -26.69 -6.22
N VAL A 205 -15.25 -26.07 -5.24
CA VAL A 205 -14.03 -26.60 -4.64
C VAL A 205 -14.41 -27.76 -3.73
N VAL A 206 -13.98 -28.97 -4.07
CA VAL A 206 -14.37 -30.22 -3.37
C VAL A 206 -13.61 -30.38 -2.06
N ASP A 207 -12.35 -29.93 -2.06
CA ASP A 207 -11.42 -30.08 -0.95
C ASP A 207 -10.82 -28.71 -0.58
N PRO A 208 -11.59 -27.88 0.15
CA PRO A 208 -11.16 -26.52 0.49
C PRO A 208 -9.94 -26.49 1.40
N GLU A 209 -9.72 -27.55 2.19
CA GLU A 209 -8.56 -27.68 3.09
C GLU A 209 -7.23 -27.69 2.31
N ASN A 210 -7.24 -28.22 1.08
CA ASN A 210 -6.07 -28.29 0.21
C ASN A 210 -6.01 -27.19 -0.86
N ALA A 211 -6.86 -26.15 -0.76
CA ALA A 211 -6.98 -25.07 -1.74
C ALA A 211 -6.45 -23.71 -1.23
N THR A 212 -5.36 -23.74 -0.44
CA THR A 212 -4.73 -22.56 0.17
C THR A 212 -4.20 -21.55 -0.84
N ASN A 213 -3.84 -21.99 -2.04
CA ASN A 213 -3.41 -21.16 -3.16
C ASN A 213 -4.49 -20.19 -3.67
N ILE A 214 -5.76 -20.45 -3.37
CA ILE A 214 -6.89 -19.55 -3.64
C ILE A 214 -7.56 -19.09 -2.34
N GLY A 215 -6.83 -19.06 -1.22
CA GLY A 215 -7.30 -18.51 0.05
C GLY A 215 -8.26 -19.41 0.84
N LEU A 216 -8.45 -20.67 0.47
CA LEU A 216 -9.28 -21.62 1.22
C LEU A 216 -8.47 -22.40 2.28
N PRO A 217 -9.12 -22.95 3.32
CA PRO A 217 -10.56 -22.94 3.59
C PRO A 217 -11.05 -21.65 4.27
N GLN A 218 -10.17 -20.74 4.70
CA GLN A 218 -10.56 -19.57 5.51
C GLN A 218 -11.15 -18.40 4.71
N GLY A 219 -11.19 -18.46 3.39
CA GLY A 219 -11.67 -17.38 2.53
C GLY A 219 -10.75 -16.17 2.50
N GLN A 220 -9.43 -16.37 2.66
CA GLN A 220 -8.45 -15.31 2.65
C GLN A 220 -8.43 -14.60 1.30
N GLU A 221 -8.25 -13.27 1.32
CA GLU A 221 -7.95 -12.55 0.09
C GLU A 221 -6.60 -13.01 -0.45
N PHE A 222 -6.51 -13.12 -1.77
CA PHE A 222 -5.26 -13.42 -2.45
C PHE A 222 -5.15 -12.57 -3.72
N ALA A 223 -3.93 -12.44 -4.21
CA ALA A 223 -3.67 -11.68 -5.41
C ALA A 223 -3.13 -12.61 -6.50
N THR A 224 -3.56 -12.38 -7.73
CA THR A 224 -2.95 -13.00 -8.91
C THR A 224 -2.56 -11.93 -9.90
N THR A 225 -1.50 -12.21 -10.65
CA THR A 225 -1.08 -11.38 -11.77
C THR A 225 -1.55 -12.04 -13.06
N GLU A 226 -2.26 -11.28 -13.89
CA GLU A 226 -2.63 -11.70 -15.24
C GLU A 226 -1.50 -11.24 -16.18
N GLY A 227 -0.82 -12.19 -16.83
CA GLY A 227 0.39 -11.97 -17.64
C GLY A 227 1.59 -12.80 -17.14
N ASP A 228 2.42 -13.33 -18.05
CA ASP A 228 3.50 -14.27 -17.74
C ASP A 228 4.62 -13.66 -16.86
N PHE A 229 4.76 -14.17 -15.64
CA PHE A 229 5.96 -14.05 -14.79
C PHE A 229 6.49 -15.45 -14.45
N ASN A 230 6.81 -16.26 -15.45
CA ASN A 230 7.64 -17.43 -15.19
C ASN A 230 9.10 -16.98 -15.03
N PHE A 231 9.58 -16.86 -13.79
CA PHE A 231 11.00 -16.60 -13.49
C PHE A 231 11.94 -17.74 -13.93
N ASN A 232 11.40 -18.90 -14.32
CA ASN A 232 12.18 -20.10 -14.67
C ASN A 232 12.17 -20.45 -16.17
N THR A 233 11.46 -19.71 -17.03
CA THR A 233 11.60 -19.90 -18.49
C THR A 233 12.74 -19.01 -18.95
N GLN A 234 13.84 -19.63 -19.37
CA GLN A 234 15.00 -18.94 -19.93
C GLN A 234 14.56 -17.88 -20.94
N HIS A 235 15.11 -16.69 -20.76
CA HIS A 235 15.05 -15.53 -21.64
C HIS A 235 14.98 -15.91 -23.13
N ASN A 236 13.81 -15.78 -23.75
CA ASN A 236 13.76 -15.42 -25.15
C ASN A 236 13.95 -13.90 -25.24
N GLU A 237 14.80 -13.47 -26.18
CA GLU A 237 15.33 -12.11 -26.36
C GLU A 237 14.31 -11.01 -26.69
N ASP A 238 13.01 -11.32 -26.73
CA ASP A 238 11.96 -10.33 -26.97
C ASP A 238 11.32 -9.91 -25.65
N GLY A 239 11.45 -8.62 -25.33
CA GLY A 239 11.20 -8.04 -24.00
C GLY A 239 9.89 -8.43 -23.30
N LEU A 240 9.92 -8.29 -21.97
CA LEU A 240 8.86 -8.53 -20.98
C LEU A 240 7.44 -8.55 -21.57
N PRO A 241 6.63 -9.61 -21.33
CA PRO A 241 5.24 -9.61 -21.76
C PRO A 241 4.51 -8.42 -21.11
N ILE A 242 4.01 -7.54 -21.98
CA ILE A 242 3.50 -6.22 -21.65
C ILE A 242 2.05 -6.36 -21.18
N GLY A 243 1.73 -5.81 -19.99
CA GLY A 243 0.36 -5.67 -19.49
C GLY A 243 0.02 -6.48 -18.25
N THR A 244 0.85 -6.46 -17.21
CA THR A 244 0.55 -7.12 -15.94
C THR A 244 -0.58 -6.41 -15.21
N GLN A 245 -1.72 -7.10 -15.04
CA GLN A 245 -2.82 -6.66 -14.19
C GLN A 245 -2.75 -7.43 -12.87
N LEU A 246 -2.72 -6.72 -11.75
CA LEU A 246 -2.83 -7.35 -10.43
C LEU A 246 -4.30 -7.42 -10.04
N ASN A 247 -4.84 -8.63 -9.96
CA ASN A 247 -6.21 -8.89 -9.51
C ASN A 247 -6.18 -9.32 -8.04
N ILE A 248 -6.92 -8.63 -7.18
CA ILE A 248 -7.19 -9.05 -5.81
C ILE A 248 -8.52 -9.80 -5.79
N TRP A 249 -8.49 -11.03 -5.30
CA TRP A 249 -9.63 -11.93 -5.22
C TRP A 249 -10.09 -12.10 -3.78
N THR A 250 -11.40 -12.12 -3.61
CA THR A 250 -12.06 -12.20 -2.30
C THR A 250 -13.18 -13.21 -2.37
N TRP A 251 -13.31 -14.01 -1.31
CA TRP A 251 -14.47 -14.85 -1.07
C TRP A 251 -15.54 -14.04 -0.34
N ALA A 252 -16.78 -14.05 -0.83
CA ALA A 252 -17.91 -13.50 -0.07
C ALA A 252 -19.10 -14.44 -0.09
N PRO A 253 -19.98 -14.36 0.94
CA PRO A 253 -21.16 -15.18 1.03
C PRO A 253 -21.97 -15.10 -0.26
N ASN A 254 -22.30 -16.26 -0.81
CA ASN A 254 -23.17 -16.38 -1.97
C ASN A 254 -24.61 -16.11 -1.51
N THR A 255 -24.96 -14.83 -1.39
CA THR A 255 -26.35 -14.45 -1.15
C THR A 255 -27.12 -14.79 -2.44
N PRO A 256 -28.08 -15.72 -2.41
CA PRO A 256 -28.90 -15.97 -3.58
C PRO A 256 -29.56 -14.63 -3.94
N ALA A 257 -29.27 -14.14 -5.16
CA ALA A 257 -29.90 -12.93 -5.65
C ALA A 257 -31.41 -13.11 -5.49
N ALA A 258 -32.05 -12.23 -4.72
CA ALA A 258 -33.49 -12.28 -4.53
C ALA A 258 -34.10 -12.30 -5.94
N ARG A 259 -34.73 -13.44 -6.32
CA ARG A 259 -35.36 -13.56 -7.63
C ARG A 259 -36.30 -12.35 -7.78
N PRO A 260 -36.18 -11.54 -8.84
CA PRO A 260 -37.11 -10.45 -9.06
C PRO A 260 -38.52 -11.06 -9.05
N ALA A 261 -39.39 -10.54 -8.18
CA ALA A 261 -40.74 -11.04 -8.00
C ALA A 261 -41.44 -11.01 -9.36
N THR A 262 -41.59 -12.19 -9.98
CA THR A 262 -42.34 -12.35 -11.22
C THR A 262 -43.77 -11.89 -10.96
N SER A 263 -44.16 -10.81 -11.62
CA SER A 263 -45.52 -10.27 -11.60
C SER A 263 -46.51 -11.38 -11.97
N MET A 264 -47.50 -11.60 -11.10
CA MET A 264 -48.62 -12.50 -11.37
C MET A 264 -49.35 -12.07 -12.64
N GLY A 265 -49.19 -12.85 -13.70
CA GLY A 265 -50.01 -12.82 -14.92
C GLY A 265 -50.80 -14.12 -15.05
N SER A 266 -52.11 -13.97 -15.20
CA SER A 266 -53.15 -14.99 -15.29
C SER A 266 -52.89 -16.15 -16.27
N SER A 267 -53.30 -17.34 -15.85
CA SER A 267 -53.37 -18.61 -16.61
C SER A 267 -54.21 -18.53 -17.90
N PRO A 268 -54.13 -19.54 -18.81
CA PRO A 268 -54.93 -20.75 -18.61
C PRO A 268 -54.26 -22.09 -19.00
N SER A 269 -54.51 -23.09 -18.15
CA SER A 269 -54.88 -24.49 -18.45
C SER A 269 -54.35 -25.17 -19.72
N CYS A 270 -53.52 -26.20 -19.56
CA CYS A 270 -53.78 -27.50 -20.20
C CYS A 270 -53.12 -28.65 -19.40
N ALA A 271 -53.91 -29.68 -19.16
CA ALA A 271 -53.53 -30.90 -18.45
C ALA A 271 -52.74 -31.85 -19.37
N GLN A 272 -51.80 -32.61 -18.81
CA GLN A 272 -51.77 -34.07 -18.99
C GLN A 272 -50.74 -34.75 -18.07
N THR A 273 -51.23 -35.84 -17.49
CA THR A 273 -50.63 -36.84 -16.63
C THR A 273 -49.53 -37.66 -17.31
N HIS A 274 -48.49 -38.06 -16.57
CA HIS A 274 -48.07 -39.47 -16.49
C HIS A 274 -47.18 -39.72 -15.26
N ARG A 275 -47.63 -40.64 -14.41
CA ARG A 275 -46.86 -41.33 -13.37
C ARG A 275 -45.79 -42.21 -14.00
N ARG A 276 -44.62 -42.29 -13.36
CA ARG A 276 -43.88 -43.55 -13.21
C ARG A 276 -43.03 -43.52 -11.94
N GLU A 277 -43.39 -44.40 -11.01
CA GLU A 277 -42.57 -44.88 -9.90
C GLU A 277 -41.52 -45.85 -10.45
N ASP A 278 -40.31 -45.83 -9.88
CA ASP A 278 -39.37 -46.96 -9.69
C ASP A 278 -38.20 -46.41 -8.84
N ALA A 279 -38.09 -46.75 -7.56
CA ALA A 279 -37.51 -47.96 -6.97
C ALA A 279 -35.97 -47.90 -6.83
N ALA A 280 -35.53 -48.23 -5.61
CA ALA A 280 -34.22 -47.99 -5.02
C ALA A 280 -33.08 -48.88 -5.54
N ALA A 281 -31.83 -48.38 -5.42
CA ALA A 281 -30.65 -49.21 -5.21
C ALA A 281 -29.57 -48.43 -4.44
N ALA A 282 -29.19 -48.93 -3.27
CA ALA A 282 -28.04 -48.47 -2.49
C ALA A 282 -26.73 -49.03 -3.08
N PRO A 283 -25.64 -48.25 -3.17
CA PRO A 283 -24.34 -48.79 -3.53
C PRO A 283 -23.57 -49.31 -2.31
N ALA A 284 -22.89 -50.43 -2.53
CA ALA A 284 -22.07 -51.21 -1.60
C ALA A 284 -20.81 -50.47 -1.09
N PRO A 285 -20.19 -50.91 0.03
CA PRO A 285 -19.04 -50.24 0.62
C PRO A 285 -17.75 -50.50 -0.17
N MET A 286 -16.96 -49.44 -0.39
CA MET A 286 -15.61 -49.53 -0.96
C MET A 286 -14.59 -50.09 0.04
N PRO A 287 -13.54 -50.80 -0.44
CA PRO A 287 -12.51 -51.38 0.42
C PRO A 287 -11.54 -50.31 0.97
N PRO A 288 -10.87 -50.56 2.10
CA PRO A 288 -9.99 -49.58 2.73
C PRO A 288 -8.74 -49.36 1.88
N ARG A 289 -8.53 -48.11 1.46
CA ARG A 289 -7.35 -47.70 0.69
C ARG A 289 -6.21 -47.42 1.67
N ILE A 290 -5.12 -48.16 1.52
CA ILE A 290 -3.86 -47.98 2.24
C ILE A 290 -3.30 -46.59 1.86
N THR A 291 -3.32 -45.67 2.81
CA THR A 291 -2.69 -44.35 2.73
C THR A 291 -1.20 -44.48 2.99
N THR A 292 -0.37 -44.15 2.01
CA THR A 292 1.03 -43.80 2.22
C THR A 292 1.11 -42.37 2.79
N PRO A 293 2.01 -42.08 3.75
CA PRO A 293 2.13 -40.75 4.33
C PRO A 293 2.76 -39.80 3.30
N VAL A 294 1.99 -38.77 2.90
CA VAL A 294 2.47 -37.61 2.14
C VAL A 294 2.98 -36.58 3.16
N PRO A 295 4.05 -35.81 2.88
CA PRO A 295 4.69 -34.94 3.88
C PRO A 295 3.75 -33.83 4.37
N ASP A 296 3.59 -33.75 5.70
CA ASP A 296 2.95 -32.66 6.44
C ASP A 296 3.75 -31.35 6.29
N GLU A 297 3.45 -30.50 5.31
CA GLU A 297 4.12 -29.18 5.23
C GLU A 297 3.32 -28.06 4.53
N VAL A 298 1.99 -28.02 4.67
CA VAL A 298 1.21 -26.79 4.39
C VAL A 298 0.36 -26.44 5.60
N GLU A 299 1.04 -25.91 6.61
CA GLU A 299 0.45 -25.54 7.87
C GLU A 299 -0.52 -24.36 7.71
N LEU A 300 -1.78 -24.62 8.05
CA LEU A 300 -2.93 -23.72 8.13
C LEU A 300 -2.52 -22.37 8.73
N ARG A 301 -2.45 -21.32 7.89
CA ARG A 301 -2.39 -19.94 8.37
C ARG A 301 -3.75 -19.53 8.92
N LEU A 302 -4.05 -19.91 10.16
CA LEU A 302 -5.16 -19.33 10.92
C LEU A 302 -5.01 -17.80 10.89
N ILE A 303 -5.96 -17.10 10.27
CA ILE A 303 -5.99 -15.63 10.32
C ILE A 303 -6.21 -15.24 11.78
N LYS A 304 -5.17 -14.66 12.38
CA LYS A 304 -5.14 -14.25 13.77
C LYS A 304 -5.83 -12.88 13.96
N ARG A 305 -7.12 -12.78 13.63
CA ARG A 305 -7.96 -11.58 13.81
C ARG A 305 -8.75 -11.64 15.12
N VAL A 306 -9.04 -10.48 15.71
CA VAL A 306 -9.98 -10.42 16.84
C VAL A 306 -11.43 -10.49 16.34
N PRO A 307 -12.32 -11.26 17.00
CA PRO A 307 -13.74 -11.23 16.69
C PRO A 307 -14.33 -9.83 16.88
N LEU A 308 -15.23 -9.43 15.99
CA LEU A 308 -16.02 -8.21 16.18
C LEU A 308 -16.95 -8.40 17.38
N PRO A 309 -16.87 -7.54 18.41
CA PRO A 309 -17.64 -7.79 19.63
C PRO A 309 -19.14 -7.54 19.43
N LEU A 310 -19.98 -8.41 20.02
CA LEU A 310 -21.44 -8.38 19.84
C LEU A 310 -22.08 -7.06 20.34
N LEU A 311 -21.54 -6.50 21.42
CA LEU A 311 -21.98 -5.21 21.97
C LEU A 311 -21.76 -4.06 20.96
N THR A 312 -20.72 -4.16 20.15
CA THR A 312 -20.40 -3.17 19.11
C THR A 312 -21.44 -3.21 17.99
N ALA A 313 -21.95 -4.39 17.61
CA ALA A 313 -23.03 -4.51 16.62
C ALA A 313 -24.33 -3.82 17.11
N GLN A 314 -24.64 -3.91 18.41
CA GLN A 314 -25.79 -3.19 19.00
C GLN A 314 -25.56 -1.68 19.00
N ALA A 315 -24.34 -1.23 19.31
CA ALA A 315 -23.97 0.18 19.25
C ALA A 315 -24.15 0.75 17.83
N VAL A 316 -23.78 -0.01 16.79
CA VAL A 316 -23.97 0.38 15.38
C VAL A 316 -25.43 0.61 15.03
N LEU A 317 -26.33 -0.31 15.44
CA LEU A 317 -27.76 -0.16 15.20
C LEU A 317 -28.30 1.13 15.85
N SER A 318 -27.86 1.43 17.07
CA SER A 318 -28.22 2.68 17.75
C SER A 318 -27.67 3.91 17.04
N MET A 319 -26.44 3.86 16.53
CA MET A 319 -25.82 4.96 15.78
C MET A 319 -26.54 5.22 14.45
N LYS A 320 -26.85 4.16 13.67
CA LYS A 320 -27.60 4.26 12.41
C LYS A 320 -28.95 4.95 12.60
N SER A 321 -29.68 4.59 13.67
CA SER A 321 -30.96 5.23 13.98
C SER A 321 -30.85 6.73 14.24
N ARG A 322 -29.74 7.20 14.83
CA ARG A 322 -29.49 8.62 15.14
C ARG A 322 -29.10 9.44 13.91
N MET A 323 -28.45 8.83 12.93
CA MET A 323 -28.01 9.53 11.71
C MET A 323 -29.17 9.99 10.83
N HIS A 324 -30.33 9.32 10.85
CA HIS A 324 -31.47 9.67 10.01
C HIS A 324 -32.26 10.91 10.46
N HIS A 325 -31.98 11.47 11.65
CA HIS A 325 -32.91 12.40 12.31
C HIS A 325 -32.36 13.79 12.65
N ARG A 326 -31.21 14.24 12.12
CA ARG A 326 -30.60 15.48 12.59
C ARG A 326 -30.08 16.42 11.49
N ALA A 327 -30.21 17.72 11.78
CA ALA A 327 -29.71 18.83 10.98
C ALA A 327 -28.18 18.73 10.80
N ASN A 328 -27.69 19.21 9.66
CA ASN A 328 -26.25 19.31 9.39
C ASN A 328 -25.56 20.08 10.51
N ARG A 329 -24.59 19.43 11.18
CA ARG A 329 -23.75 20.03 12.21
C ARG A 329 -22.29 20.00 11.75
N PRO A 330 -21.58 21.14 11.79
CA PRO A 330 -20.15 21.17 11.51
C PRO A 330 -19.32 20.55 12.66
N PRO A 331 -18.05 20.21 12.41
CA PRO A 331 -17.40 20.19 11.10
C PRO A 331 -17.72 18.89 10.32
N SER A 332 -18.30 17.89 10.98
CA SER A 332 -18.71 16.62 10.38
C SER A 332 -20.01 16.12 11.03
N THR A 333 -21.10 16.10 10.27
CA THR A 333 -22.42 15.71 10.77
C THR A 333 -22.45 14.23 11.18
N ALA A 334 -21.73 13.38 10.44
CA ALA A 334 -21.65 11.95 10.75
C ALA A 334 -20.92 11.69 12.06
N LEU A 335 -19.76 12.31 12.27
CA LEU A 335 -19.00 12.20 13.52
C LEU A 335 -19.83 12.69 14.71
N TRP A 336 -20.48 13.84 14.55
CA TRP A 336 -21.34 14.41 15.58
C TRP A 336 -22.47 13.47 15.96
N ASN A 337 -23.20 12.94 14.98
CA ASN A 337 -24.33 12.04 15.23
C ASN A 337 -23.89 10.69 15.81
N ALA A 338 -22.71 10.20 15.44
CA ALA A 338 -22.17 8.94 15.94
C ALA A 338 -21.81 9.03 17.43
N LEU A 339 -21.16 10.12 17.84
CA LEU A 339 -20.59 10.29 19.18
C LEU A 339 -21.41 11.19 20.11
N ASP A 340 -22.54 11.76 19.66
CA ASP A 340 -23.39 12.58 20.54
C ASP A 340 -23.86 11.78 21.77
N GLY A 341 -23.63 12.36 22.96
CA GLY A 341 -23.92 11.74 24.25
C GLY A 341 -23.05 10.53 24.61
N ALA A 342 -22.11 10.12 23.75
CA ALA A 342 -21.17 9.06 24.10
C ALA A 342 -20.16 9.58 25.13
N GLN A 343 -19.74 8.69 26.03
CA GLN A 343 -18.75 8.99 27.07
C GLN A 343 -17.73 7.86 27.13
N THR A 344 -16.48 8.23 27.38
CA THR A 344 -15.41 7.28 27.65
C THR A 344 -15.57 6.73 29.06
N ASP A 345 -15.54 5.40 29.22
CA ASP A 345 -15.52 4.79 30.56
C ASP A 345 -14.12 4.92 31.18
N TRP A 346 -13.85 6.10 31.75
CA TRP A 346 -12.57 6.40 32.36
C TRP A 346 -12.24 5.53 33.58
N ALA A 347 -13.22 4.91 34.24
CA ALA A 347 -12.94 3.98 35.32
C ALA A 347 -12.25 2.73 34.76
N THR A 348 -12.77 2.19 33.65
CA THR A 348 -12.18 1.07 32.92
C THR A 348 -10.85 1.45 32.28
N VAL A 349 -10.73 2.61 31.61
CA VAL A 349 -9.45 3.04 31.01
C VAL A 349 -8.35 3.20 32.07
N ARG A 350 -8.65 3.79 33.22
CA ARG A 350 -7.69 3.89 34.33
C ARG A 350 -7.33 2.52 34.93
N LYS A 351 -8.29 1.59 35.00
CA LYS A 351 -8.01 0.19 35.36
C LYS A 351 -7.05 -0.46 34.36
N MET A 352 -7.28 -0.31 33.06
CA MET A 352 -6.38 -0.80 32.02
C MET A 352 -4.96 -0.29 32.26
N ALA A 353 -4.79 1.02 32.41
CA ALA A 353 -3.48 1.65 32.64
C ALA A 353 -2.78 1.13 33.91
N ARG A 354 -3.49 0.99 35.03
CA ARG A 354 -2.92 0.46 36.28
C ARG A 354 -2.53 -1.02 36.18
N SER A 355 -3.35 -1.81 35.49
CA SER A 355 -3.22 -3.27 35.45
C SER A 355 -2.39 -3.79 34.27
N ILE A 356 -1.99 -2.94 33.31
CA ILE A 356 -1.32 -3.39 32.07
C ILE A 356 -0.05 -4.22 32.32
N THR A 357 0.69 -3.93 33.40
CA THR A 357 1.89 -4.68 33.80
C THR A 357 1.61 -5.86 34.76
N ASP A 358 0.36 -6.06 35.20
CA ASP A 358 -0.02 -7.14 36.12
C ASP A 358 -0.11 -8.47 35.36
N SER A 359 0.61 -9.49 35.81
CA SER A 359 0.61 -10.81 35.17
C SER A 359 -0.76 -11.48 35.12
N LYS A 360 -1.70 -11.11 36.01
CA LYS A 360 -3.08 -11.62 36.02
C LYS A 360 -4.01 -10.92 35.05
N TYR A 361 -3.64 -9.74 34.57
CA TYR A 361 -4.44 -8.98 33.61
C TYR A 361 -4.07 -9.45 32.20
N SER A 362 -4.92 -10.29 31.60
CA SER A 362 -4.65 -10.94 30.31
C SER A 362 -4.96 -10.05 29.10
N LEU A 363 -4.42 -10.42 27.93
CA LEU A 363 -4.73 -9.74 26.68
C LEU A 363 -6.22 -9.80 26.34
N MET A 364 -6.89 -10.92 26.63
CA MET A 364 -8.34 -11.07 26.44
C MET A 364 -9.13 -10.07 27.31
N GLN A 365 -8.72 -9.88 28.57
CA GLN A 365 -9.35 -8.88 29.44
C GLN A 365 -9.07 -7.47 28.93
N PHE A 366 -7.84 -7.19 28.49
CA PHE A 366 -7.48 -5.90 27.89
C PHE A 366 -8.31 -5.59 26.65
N ASN A 367 -8.47 -6.55 25.73
CA ASN A 367 -9.30 -6.41 24.54
C ASN A 367 -10.77 -6.14 24.88
N LYS A 368 -11.32 -6.82 25.90
CA LYS A 368 -12.67 -6.54 26.39
C LYS A 368 -12.79 -5.13 26.95
N ASP A 369 -11.78 -4.66 27.68
CA ASP A 369 -11.78 -3.34 28.30
C ASP A 369 -11.60 -2.21 27.25
N LEU A 370 -11.13 -2.50 26.02
CA LEU A 370 -11.06 -1.52 24.91
C LEU A 370 -12.44 -0.92 24.55
N HIS A 371 -13.54 -1.61 24.86
CA HIS A 371 -14.89 -1.07 24.68
C HIS A 371 -15.20 0.17 25.53
N ALA A 372 -14.31 0.54 26.46
CA ALA A 372 -14.38 1.80 27.16
C ALA A 372 -14.26 3.03 26.24
N PHE A 373 -13.71 2.86 25.03
CA PHE A 373 -13.59 3.92 24.02
C PHE A 373 -14.73 3.88 23.01
N PRO A 374 -15.68 4.84 23.03
CA PRO A 374 -16.78 4.87 22.07
C PRO A 374 -16.31 5.08 20.62
N GLU A 375 -15.14 5.67 20.41
CA GLU A 375 -14.57 5.95 19.08
C GLU A 375 -14.23 4.67 18.30
N LEU A 376 -13.95 3.55 18.99
CA LEU A 376 -13.70 2.27 18.31
C LEU A 376 -14.96 1.72 17.62
N ASN A 377 -16.15 2.16 18.03
CA ASN A 377 -17.40 1.76 17.37
C ASN A 377 -17.54 2.41 15.98
N LEU A 378 -16.77 3.46 15.67
CA LEU A 378 -16.81 4.17 14.37
C LEU A 378 -16.35 3.26 13.22
N TYR A 379 -15.42 2.32 13.47
CA TYR A 379 -14.97 1.36 12.48
C TYR A 379 -16.01 0.27 12.14
N LEU A 380 -17.24 0.38 12.63
CA LEU A 380 -18.31 -0.53 12.25
C LEU A 380 -19.40 0.14 11.42
N PHE A 381 -19.16 1.35 10.93
CA PHE A 381 -20.04 2.03 9.99
C PHE A 381 -20.00 1.38 8.60
N GLU A 382 -20.62 0.21 8.45
CA GLU A 382 -20.94 -0.32 7.13
C GLU A 382 -22.22 0.35 6.61
N LYS A 383 -22.11 1.05 5.47
CA LYS A 383 -23.25 1.65 4.76
C LYS A 383 -24.17 0.51 4.33
N ASP A 384 -25.44 0.56 4.76
CA ASP A 384 -26.43 -0.46 4.42
C ASP A 384 -26.56 -0.55 2.89
N SER A 385 -26.06 -1.66 2.33
CA SER A 385 -26.10 -1.97 0.90
C SER A 385 -27.50 -2.41 0.43
N ALA A 386 -28.52 -2.28 1.28
CA ALA A 386 -29.90 -2.69 1.02
C ALA A 386 -30.61 -1.84 -0.05
N HIS A 387 -30.05 -0.69 -0.45
CA HIS A 387 -30.52 0.07 -1.62
C HIS A 387 -29.51 0.00 -2.77
N PRO A 388 -29.69 -0.93 -3.73
CA PRO A 388 -28.75 -1.17 -4.83
C PRO A 388 -28.68 -0.05 -5.89
N SER A 389 -29.41 1.05 -5.74
CA SER A 389 -29.57 2.06 -6.80
C SER A 389 -28.61 3.26 -6.75
N ASN A 390 -27.80 3.44 -5.69
CA ASN A 390 -26.78 4.52 -5.62
C ASN A 390 -25.50 4.02 -4.92
N LEU A 391 -24.84 3.07 -5.57
CA LEU A 391 -23.66 2.34 -5.09
C LEU A 391 -22.36 3.16 -5.21
N GLU A 392 -22.34 4.38 -4.66
CA GLU A 392 -21.07 4.93 -4.17
C GLU A 392 -20.76 4.22 -2.85
N MET A 393 -19.96 3.15 -2.95
CA MET A 393 -19.29 2.57 -1.78
C MET A 393 -18.60 3.70 -1.03
N THR A 394 -18.76 3.75 0.29
CA THR A 394 -17.97 4.63 1.16
C THR A 394 -16.51 4.29 0.94
N ALA A 395 -15.82 5.12 0.15
CA ALA A 395 -14.41 4.95 -0.10
C ALA A 395 -13.68 5.15 1.24
N ILE A 396 -12.70 4.30 1.51
CA ILE A 396 -11.70 4.58 2.54
C ILE A 396 -10.49 5.09 1.78
N ASN A 397 -9.94 6.23 2.18
CA ASN A 397 -8.78 6.83 1.50
C ASN A 397 -7.53 5.92 1.59
N SER A 398 -7.53 4.92 2.47
CA SER A 398 -6.43 3.97 2.64
C SER A 398 -6.43 2.80 1.66
N GLY A 399 -7.52 2.58 0.92
CA GLY A 399 -7.69 1.41 0.05
C GLY A 399 -7.92 0.07 0.79
N ARG A 400 -8.17 0.12 2.11
CA ARG A 400 -8.46 -1.05 2.95
C ARG A 400 -9.95 -1.13 3.29
N THR A 401 -10.38 -2.26 3.85
CA THR A 401 -11.75 -2.37 4.39
C THR A 401 -11.83 -1.70 5.77
N ILE A 402 -13.04 -1.31 6.18
CA ILE A 402 -13.27 -0.71 7.50
C ILE A 402 -12.86 -1.71 8.60
N GLY A 403 -13.18 -2.99 8.40
CA GLY A 403 -12.77 -4.08 9.28
C GLY A 403 -11.25 -4.22 9.40
N ASP A 404 -10.49 -4.00 8.32
CA ASP A 404 -9.02 -4.03 8.41
C ASP A 404 -8.48 -2.87 9.24
N GLU A 405 -9.03 -1.65 9.08
CA GLU A 405 -8.61 -0.50 9.90
C GLU A 405 -8.94 -0.70 11.38
N TYR A 406 -10.08 -1.33 11.70
CA TYR A 406 -10.38 -1.77 13.06
C TYR A 406 -9.31 -2.73 13.59
N GLN A 407 -8.98 -3.79 12.84
CA GLN A 407 -8.01 -4.80 13.27
C GLN A 407 -6.62 -4.19 13.48
N ARG A 408 -6.22 -3.22 12.65
CA ARG A 408 -4.95 -2.50 12.82
C ARG A 408 -4.93 -1.63 14.07
N THR A 409 -6.01 -0.89 14.31
CA THR A 409 -6.17 -0.07 15.52
C THR A 409 -6.08 -0.95 16.77
N VAL A 410 -6.75 -2.12 16.77
CA VAL A 410 -6.60 -3.13 17.85
C VAL A 410 -5.17 -3.66 17.93
N GLY A 411 -4.51 -3.89 16.79
CA GLY A 411 -3.10 -4.26 16.72
C GLY A 411 -2.17 -3.24 17.40
N ALA A 412 -2.43 -1.95 17.22
CA ALA A 412 -1.69 -0.88 17.90
C ALA A 412 -1.91 -0.90 19.42
N PHE A 413 -3.15 -1.12 19.89
CA PHE A 413 -3.44 -1.34 21.30
C PHE A 413 -2.69 -2.56 21.87
N PHE A 414 -2.62 -3.66 21.11
CA PHE A 414 -1.92 -4.87 21.56
C PHE A 414 -0.40 -4.66 21.58
N ALA A 415 0.15 -3.90 20.63
CA ALA A 415 1.55 -3.48 20.64
C ALA A 415 1.88 -2.70 21.92
N ILE A 416 1.03 -1.75 22.33
CA ILE A 416 1.15 -1.05 23.61
C ILE A 416 1.14 -2.04 24.79
N TYR A 417 0.16 -2.95 24.83
CA TYR A 417 0.04 -3.94 25.89
C TYR A 417 1.31 -4.80 26.03
N TRP A 418 1.86 -5.30 24.91
CA TRP A 418 3.07 -6.12 24.93
C TRP A 418 4.32 -5.30 25.27
N MET A 419 4.44 -4.08 24.75
CA MET A 419 5.59 -3.21 25.05
C MET A 419 5.66 -2.87 26.54
N MET A 420 4.53 -2.59 27.19
CA MET A 420 4.47 -2.36 28.63
C MET A 420 4.84 -3.61 29.45
N ARG A 421 4.88 -4.78 28.83
CA ARG A 421 5.13 -6.09 29.47
C ARG A 421 6.42 -6.76 29.01
N ILE A 422 7.35 -6.03 28.39
CA ILE A 422 8.65 -6.54 27.90
C ILE A 422 9.44 -7.31 28.97
N ALA A 423 9.30 -6.94 30.25
CA ALA A 423 9.97 -7.61 31.36
C ALA A 423 9.34 -8.96 31.77
N THR A 424 8.20 -9.32 31.18
CA THR A 424 7.42 -10.53 31.50
C THR A 424 7.13 -11.33 30.22
N ASP A 425 5.88 -11.36 29.77
CA ASP A 425 5.41 -12.10 28.59
C ASP A 425 5.26 -11.23 27.33
N GLY A 426 5.58 -9.93 27.41
CA GLY A 426 5.40 -8.98 26.33
C GLY A 426 6.24 -9.31 25.09
N LYS A 427 7.48 -9.76 25.27
CA LYS A 427 8.35 -10.15 24.14
C LYS A 427 7.76 -11.33 23.36
N ASP A 428 7.23 -12.31 24.09
CA ASP A 428 6.59 -13.48 23.49
C ASP A 428 5.37 -13.06 22.66
N GLY A 429 4.46 -12.27 23.26
CA GLY A 429 3.25 -11.81 22.58
C GLY A 429 3.54 -10.91 21.39
N PHE A 430 4.51 -10.01 21.51
CA PHE A 430 4.93 -9.11 20.43
C PHE A 430 5.50 -9.88 19.23
N CYS A 431 6.32 -10.91 19.48
CA CYS A 431 6.99 -11.69 18.41
C CYS A 431 6.12 -12.80 17.81
N PHE A 432 5.34 -13.48 18.63
CA PHE A 432 4.71 -14.76 18.28
C PHE A 432 3.18 -14.70 18.34
N GLY A 433 2.60 -13.62 18.87
CA GLY A 433 1.16 -13.51 19.07
C GLY A 433 0.66 -14.41 20.20
N VAL A 434 -0.56 -14.91 20.05
CA VAL A 434 -1.24 -15.72 21.07
C VAL A 434 -1.83 -17.02 20.53
N ASP A 435 -2.01 -17.98 21.44
CA ASP A 435 -2.75 -19.23 21.20
C ASP A 435 -4.28 -19.01 21.22
N GLU A 436 -5.05 -20.10 21.18
CA GLU A 436 -6.52 -20.08 21.16
C GLU A 436 -7.09 -19.57 22.49
N GLU A 437 -6.36 -19.75 23.59
CA GLU A 437 -6.68 -19.23 24.92
C GLU A 437 -6.16 -17.80 25.17
N TRP A 438 -5.69 -17.11 24.13
CA TRP A 438 -5.16 -15.75 24.18
C TRP A 438 -3.92 -15.60 25.09
N LYS A 439 -3.17 -16.68 25.30
CA LYS A 439 -1.89 -16.66 26.02
C LYS A 439 -0.75 -16.45 25.04
N PRO A 440 0.27 -15.65 25.40
CA PRO A 440 1.45 -15.46 24.56
C PRO A 440 2.15 -16.77 24.23
N ILE A 441 2.38 -17.03 22.93
CA ILE A 441 3.12 -18.20 22.46
C ILE A 441 4.60 -18.02 22.86
N LYS A 442 5.14 -18.96 23.63
CA LYS A 442 6.50 -18.88 24.16
C LYS A 442 7.56 -19.26 23.12
N ALA A 443 8.69 -18.55 23.14
CA ALA A 443 9.86 -18.92 22.35
C ALA A 443 10.31 -20.38 22.63
N GLY A 444 10.69 -21.12 21.59
CA GLY A 444 11.18 -22.50 21.70
C GLY A 444 10.09 -23.57 21.81
N THR A 445 8.81 -23.19 21.86
CA THR A 445 7.70 -24.15 21.86
C THR A 445 7.41 -24.69 20.46
N ASP A 446 6.76 -25.86 20.37
CA ASP A 446 6.35 -26.40 19.07
C ASP A 446 5.34 -25.47 18.38
N SER A 447 4.43 -24.83 19.13
CA SER A 447 3.53 -23.80 18.58
C SER A 447 4.26 -22.64 17.92
N GLN A 448 5.45 -22.26 18.40
CA GLN A 448 6.27 -21.21 17.78
C GLN A 448 6.91 -21.67 16.46
N LYS A 449 7.32 -22.94 16.36
CA LYS A 449 7.90 -23.52 15.13
C LYS A 449 6.87 -23.57 13.99
N LYS A 450 5.60 -23.66 14.37
CA LYS A 450 4.44 -23.71 13.47
C LYS A 450 4.02 -22.35 12.89
N LEU A 451 4.64 -21.26 13.35
CA LEU A 451 4.30 -19.92 12.91
C LEU A 451 4.92 -19.60 11.55
N PHE A 452 4.19 -18.82 10.74
CA PHE A 452 4.73 -18.27 9.50
C PHE A 452 5.98 -17.43 9.77
N GLN A 453 7.07 -17.78 9.07
CA GLN A 453 8.41 -17.21 9.23
C GLN A 453 8.93 -17.29 10.68
N ALA A 454 8.76 -18.46 11.33
CA ALA A 454 9.23 -18.75 12.68
C ALA A 454 10.69 -18.30 12.93
N ASP A 455 11.59 -18.51 11.97
CA ASP A 455 13.00 -18.11 12.09
C ASP A 455 13.18 -16.60 12.19
N LYS A 456 12.44 -15.81 11.39
CA LYS A 456 12.50 -14.35 11.49
C LYS A 456 11.94 -13.86 12.82
N ARG A 457 10.86 -14.48 13.29
CA ARG A 457 10.27 -14.17 14.61
C ARG A 457 11.23 -14.47 15.75
N LEU A 458 11.89 -15.62 15.70
CA LEU A 458 12.90 -16.01 16.67
C LEU A 458 14.15 -15.11 16.62
N ASN A 459 14.58 -14.73 15.41
CA ASN A 459 15.66 -13.76 15.21
C ASN A 459 15.32 -12.41 15.82
N PHE A 460 14.11 -11.88 15.59
CA PHE A 460 13.65 -10.64 16.22
C PHE A 460 13.58 -10.77 17.74
N TYR A 461 13.03 -11.86 18.25
CA TYR A 461 12.96 -12.12 19.68
C TYR A 461 14.34 -12.09 20.35
N SER A 462 15.34 -12.69 19.70
CA SER A 462 16.68 -12.86 20.27
C SER A 462 17.56 -11.63 20.08
N ASN A 463 17.47 -10.97 18.92
CA ASN A 463 18.37 -9.91 18.49
C ASN A 463 17.72 -8.52 18.47
N GLY A 464 16.44 -8.42 18.85
CA GLY A 464 15.73 -7.16 19.04
C GLY A 464 16.31 -6.35 20.20
N HIS A 465 16.49 -5.04 19.99
CA HIS A 465 16.99 -4.12 21.02
C HIS A 465 15.89 -3.78 22.04
N TRP A 466 15.44 -4.77 22.81
CA TRP A 466 14.34 -4.63 23.77
C TRP A 466 14.58 -3.58 24.87
N ASN A 467 15.84 -3.27 25.17
CA ASN A 467 16.19 -2.21 26.10
C ASN A 467 15.85 -0.83 25.52
N ASP A 468 16.02 -0.62 24.22
CA ASP A 468 15.70 0.65 23.56
C ASP A 468 14.18 0.89 23.56
N PHE A 469 13.36 -0.15 23.31
CA PHE A 469 11.90 -0.08 23.49
C PHE A 469 11.53 0.35 24.91
N LYS A 470 12.18 -0.25 25.91
CA LYS A 470 11.89 0.01 27.31
C LYS A 470 12.35 1.41 27.72
N GLN A 471 13.53 1.85 27.26
CA GLN A 471 14.05 3.18 27.51
C GLN A 471 13.12 4.23 26.90
N LEU A 472 12.64 4.01 25.67
CA LEU A 472 11.66 4.87 25.03
C LEU A 472 10.37 5.04 25.87
N LEU A 473 9.88 3.96 26.49
CA LEU A 473 8.71 4.04 27.39
C LEU A 473 9.01 4.87 28.66
N VAL A 474 10.25 4.85 29.15
CA VAL A 474 10.69 5.68 30.29
C VAL A 474 10.80 7.13 29.86
N ASP A 475 11.43 7.39 28.72
CA ASP A 475 11.64 8.74 28.17
C ASP A 475 10.29 9.41 27.85
N ALA A 476 9.32 8.65 27.32
CA ALA A 476 7.95 9.11 27.08
C ALA A 476 7.15 9.35 28.37
N GLY A 477 7.71 9.01 29.54
CA GLY A 477 7.08 9.13 30.84
C GLY A 477 5.95 8.13 31.09
N LEU A 478 5.87 7.03 30.32
CA LEU A 478 4.90 5.94 30.51
C LEU A 478 5.32 4.99 31.63
N LEU A 479 6.63 4.83 31.82
CA LEU A 479 7.24 4.10 32.92
C LEU A 479 8.09 5.05 33.79
N VAL A 480 8.04 4.87 35.10
CA VAL A 480 8.82 5.64 36.08
C VAL A 480 9.64 4.67 36.93
N HIS A 481 10.91 4.99 37.17
CA HIS A 481 11.77 4.21 38.04
C HIS A 481 11.24 4.21 39.48
N LYS A 482 11.19 3.02 40.10
CA LYS A 482 10.91 2.89 41.54
C LYS A 482 12.19 3.10 42.34
N ARG A 483 12.07 3.64 43.56
CA ARG A 483 13.19 3.86 44.50
C ARG A 483 14.00 2.58 44.78
N TRP A 484 13.36 1.42 44.74
CA TRP A 484 13.95 0.12 45.08
C TRP A 484 14.24 -0.75 43.84
N GLY A 485 14.34 -0.15 42.66
CA GLY A 485 14.49 -0.87 41.40
C GLY A 485 13.17 -1.30 40.78
N GLY A 486 13.19 -1.55 39.47
CA GLY A 486 12.01 -1.82 38.67
C GLY A 486 11.25 -0.56 38.25
N TYR A 487 10.07 -0.77 37.64
CA TYR A 487 9.30 0.28 36.98
C TYR A 487 7.87 0.32 37.52
N LYS A 488 7.27 1.51 37.50
CA LYS A 488 5.85 1.75 37.79
C LYS A 488 5.23 2.42 36.56
N VAL A 489 4.02 2.02 36.18
CA VAL A 489 3.26 2.72 35.13
C VAL A 489 2.88 4.11 35.61
N ASN A 490 3.09 5.12 34.76
CA ASN A 490 2.49 6.43 34.91
C ASN A 490 1.07 6.38 34.36
N GLU A 491 0.10 6.19 35.25
CA GLU A 491 -1.31 6.01 34.87
C GLU A 491 -1.81 7.14 33.97
N LYS A 492 -1.56 8.40 34.35
CA LYS A 492 -2.01 9.58 33.60
C LYS A 492 -1.51 9.54 32.14
N ARG A 493 -0.20 9.34 31.95
CA ARG A 493 0.41 9.31 30.61
C ARG A 493 -0.04 8.11 29.78
N MET A 494 -0.22 6.96 30.42
CA MET A 494 -0.72 5.75 29.76
C MET A 494 -2.16 5.93 29.28
N VAL A 495 -3.01 6.58 30.09
CA VAL A 495 -4.39 6.92 29.74
C VAL A 495 -4.42 7.82 28.49
N ALA A 496 -3.55 8.83 28.42
CA ALA A 496 -3.43 9.70 27.25
C ALA A 496 -3.03 8.94 25.97
N LEU A 497 -2.04 8.04 26.05
CA LEU A 497 -1.63 7.21 24.90
C LEU A 497 -2.76 6.28 24.42
N LEU A 498 -3.50 5.67 25.34
CA LEU A 498 -4.65 4.81 24.98
C LEU A 498 -5.76 5.63 24.29
N ALA A 499 -6.06 6.83 24.78
CA ALA A 499 -7.00 7.73 24.15
C ALA A 499 -6.55 8.14 22.73
N LEU A 500 -5.27 8.52 22.56
CA LEU A 500 -4.70 8.81 21.24
C LEU A 500 -4.90 7.65 20.27
N THR A 501 -4.58 6.44 20.72
CA THR A 501 -4.67 5.23 19.89
C THR A 501 -6.10 4.95 19.44
N ALA A 502 -7.11 5.24 20.29
CA ALA A 502 -8.52 5.09 19.94
C ALA A 502 -8.97 6.05 18.82
N ILE A 503 -8.39 7.24 18.74
CA ILE A 503 -8.84 8.30 17.83
C ILE A 503 -7.98 8.49 16.58
N HIS A 504 -6.69 8.11 16.59
CA HIS A 504 -5.74 8.54 15.56
C HIS A 504 -6.16 8.20 14.12
N ASP A 505 -6.78 7.03 13.93
CA ASP A 505 -7.10 6.50 12.61
C ASP A 505 -8.56 6.67 12.18
N ILE A 506 -9.42 7.25 13.03
CA ILE A 506 -10.86 7.33 12.73
C ILE A 506 -11.14 8.22 11.51
N MET A 507 -10.25 9.17 11.20
CA MET A 507 -10.38 10.06 10.04
C MET A 507 -10.02 9.40 8.72
N LYS A 508 -9.54 8.14 8.71
CA LYS A 508 -9.44 7.36 7.46
C LYS A 508 -10.82 7.04 6.87
N LEU A 509 -11.86 7.11 7.70
CA LEU A 509 -13.25 6.93 7.29
C LEU A 509 -13.76 8.21 6.62
N GLU A 510 -13.92 8.18 5.30
CA GLU A 510 -14.23 9.37 4.51
C GLU A 510 -15.55 10.05 4.91
N ILE A 511 -16.50 9.30 5.48
CA ILE A 511 -17.77 9.82 6.00
C ILE A 511 -17.57 10.70 7.24
N LEU A 512 -16.47 10.54 7.98
CA LEU A 512 -16.20 11.28 9.21
C LEU A 512 -15.39 12.55 8.98
N LEU A 513 -14.74 12.69 7.82
CA LEU A 513 -13.85 13.81 7.52
C LEU A 513 -14.54 15.17 7.69
N PRO A 514 -13.87 16.14 8.32
CA PRO A 514 -14.41 17.46 8.60
C PRO A 514 -14.34 18.39 7.38
N GLU A 515 -15.24 19.38 7.37
CA GLU A 515 -15.16 20.57 6.53
C GLU A 515 -14.62 21.76 7.34
N VAL A 516 -13.73 22.55 6.73
CA VAL A 516 -13.17 23.75 7.36
C VAL A 516 -14.26 24.82 7.53
N GLN A 517 -14.49 25.25 8.76
CA GLN A 517 -15.40 26.34 9.09
C GLN A 517 -14.82 27.71 8.71
N ALA A 518 -15.70 28.68 8.46
CA ALA A 518 -15.31 30.00 7.95
C ALA A 518 -14.37 30.75 8.92
N GLU A 519 -14.58 30.60 10.22
CA GLU A 519 -13.78 31.18 11.29
C GLU A 519 -12.39 30.57 11.45
N HIS A 520 -12.15 29.38 10.89
CA HIS A 520 -10.86 28.67 10.96
C HIS A 520 -10.09 28.70 9.63
N ALA A 521 -10.64 29.34 8.59
CA ALA A 521 -10.03 29.39 7.28
C ALA A 521 -9.00 30.53 7.15
N PRO A 522 -7.87 30.32 6.45
CA PRO A 522 -7.42 29.03 5.92
C PRO A 522 -6.82 28.14 7.01
N TYR A 523 -7.08 26.83 6.95
CA TYR A 523 -6.42 25.85 7.83
C TYR A 523 -5.46 24.98 7.00
N HIS A 524 -4.16 25.13 7.21
CA HIS A 524 -3.13 24.38 6.46
C HIS A 524 -3.33 24.40 4.92
N GLY A 525 -3.79 25.53 4.38
CA GLY A 525 -4.06 25.72 2.94
C GLY A 525 -5.48 25.34 2.48
N TYR A 526 -6.32 24.77 3.35
CA TYR A 526 -7.72 24.50 3.06
C TYR A 526 -8.58 25.75 3.30
N ALA A 527 -9.43 26.09 2.32
CA ALA A 527 -10.39 27.18 2.42
C ALA A 527 -11.68 26.76 3.16
N ALA A 528 -12.49 27.73 3.58
CA ALA A 528 -13.78 27.46 4.20
C ALA A 528 -14.68 26.61 3.29
N GLY A 529 -15.36 25.61 3.87
CA GLY A 529 -16.18 24.62 3.17
C GLY A 529 -15.39 23.49 2.49
N ASN A 530 -14.05 23.55 2.45
CA ASN A 530 -13.27 22.44 1.92
C ASN A 530 -13.29 21.27 2.92
N LYS A 531 -13.59 20.08 2.42
CA LYS A 531 -13.36 18.82 3.12
C LYS A 531 -11.86 18.54 3.22
N ILE A 532 -11.36 18.25 4.42
CA ILE A 532 -9.95 17.89 4.62
C ILE A 532 -9.80 16.40 4.29
N ALA A 533 -9.17 16.07 3.17
CA ALA A 533 -9.04 14.68 2.69
C ALA A 533 -7.87 13.93 3.35
N ASP A 534 -6.85 14.68 3.81
CA ASP A 534 -5.73 14.15 4.58
C ASP A 534 -6.19 13.83 6.00
N HIS A 535 -6.09 12.56 6.40
CA HIS A 535 -6.67 12.06 7.65
C HIS A 535 -5.96 12.61 8.89
N ASP A 536 -4.64 12.82 8.83
CA ASP A 536 -3.87 13.38 9.94
C ASP A 536 -4.23 14.85 10.15
N LEU A 537 -4.29 15.63 9.07
CA LEU A 537 -4.75 17.04 9.12
C LEU A 537 -6.22 17.16 9.52
N ALA A 538 -7.06 16.22 9.10
CA ALA A 538 -8.46 16.17 9.49
C ALA A 538 -8.60 15.93 10.99
N LEU A 539 -7.82 15.01 11.55
CA LEU A 539 -7.84 14.76 12.99
C LEU A 539 -7.29 15.97 13.74
N ALA A 540 -6.15 16.53 13.32
CA ALA A 540 -5.58 17.74 13.92
C ALA A 540 -6.60 18.89 13.96
N TYR A 541 -7.35 19.10 12.87
CA TYR A 541 -8.41 20.12 12.80
C TYR A 541 -9.51 19.89 13.85
N VAL A 542 -9.95 18.65 14.02
CA VAL A 542 -10.95 18.30 15.05
C VAL A 542 -10.37 18.47 16.46
N MET A 543 -9.11 18.10 16.68
CA MET A 543 -8.45 18.27 17.98
C MET A 543 -8.28 19.74 18.37
N ASP A 544 -7.93 20.60 17.41
CA ASP A 544 -7.67 22.02 17.63
C ASP A 544 -8.96 22.82 17.88
N HIS A 545 -10.02 22.51 17.13
CA HIS A 545 -11.19 23.37 17.07
C HIS A 545 -12.46 22.74 17.65
N PHE A 546 -12.54 21.41 17.70
CA PHE A 546 -13.73 20.66 18.13
C PHE A 546 -13.39 19.47 19.06
N PRO A 547 -12.52 19.64 20.07
CA PRO A 547 -12.08 18.52 20.92
C PRO A 547 -13.24 17.85 21.66
N GLU A 548 -14.38 18.53 21.84
CA GLU A 548 -15.58 17.99 22.46
C GLU A 548 -16.27 16.88 21.65
N LEU A 549 -15.94 16.74 20.35
CA LEU A 549 -16.47 15.67 19.49
C LEU A 549 -15.75 14.34 19.69
N LEU A 550 -14.63 14.33 20.42
CA LEU A 550 -13.83 13.16 20.73
C LEU A 550 -13.89 12.90 22.24
N PRO A 551 -14.83 12.05 22.72
CA PRO A 551 -15.04 11.81 24.15
C PRO A 551 -13.75 11.49 24.93
N SER A 552 -12.87 10.68 24.36
CA SER A 552 -11.59 10.31 24.96
C SER A 552 -10.56 11.44 24.97
N LEU A 553 -10.64 12.43 24.08
CA LEU A 553 -9.75 13.60 24.10
C LEU A 553 -10.27 14.69 25.04
N LYS A 554 -11.58 14.96 25.00
CA LYS A 554 -12.25 16.07 25.70
C LYS A 554 -11.94 16.11 27.19
N GLU A 555 -11.89 14.94 27.84
CA GLU A 555 -11.73 14.82 29.29
C GLU A 555 -10.27 14.69 29.75
N LEU A 556 -9.31 14.67 28.81
CA LEU A 556 -7.89 14.78 29.15
C LEU A 556 -7.58 16.20 29.61
N ASP A 557 -6.62 16.33 30.54
CA ASP A 557 -6.17 17.65 30.96
C ASP A 557 -5.41 18.37 29.83
N ALA A 558 -5.21 19.68 30.02
CA ALA A 558 -4.61 20.52 28.99
C ALA A 558 -3.14 20.14 28.66
N GLU A 559 -2.41 19.54 29.60
CA GLU A 559 -1.04 19.11 29.36
C GLU A 559 -1.01 17.91 28.41
N ASP A 560 -1.78 16.87 28.72
CA ASP A 560 -1.82 15.68 27.87
C ASP A 560 -2.47 15.95 26.51
N ARG A 561 -3.52 16.79 26.44
CA ARG A 561 -4.11 17.20 25.15
C ARG A 561 -3.08 17.86 24.24
N ARG A 562 -2.23 18.75 24.77
CA ARG A 562 -1.15 19.37 24.00
C ARG A 562 -0.13 18.34 23.51
N SER A 563 0.26 17.40 24.37
CA SER A 563 1.16 16.32 23.96
C SER A 563 0.55 15.49 22.81
N LEU A 564 -0.76 15.19 22.87
CA LEU A 564 -1.44 14.45 21.80
C LEU A 564 -1.59 15.29 20.52
N GLN A 565 -1.90 16.58 20.63
CA GLN A 565 -1.92 17.48 19.47
C GLN A 565 -0.55 17.51 18.79
N PHE A 566 0.54 17.57 19.58
CA PHE A 566 1.89 17.50 19.05
C PHE A 566 2.15 16.18 18.30
N THR A 567 1.68 15.03 18.80
CA THR A 567 1.87 13.76 18.08
C THR A 567 1.12 13.67 16.76
N GLN A 568 0.03 14.44 16.59
CA GLN A 568 -0.79 14.49 15.37
C GLN A 568 -0.48 15.71 14.49
N CYS A 569 0.47 16.56 14.87
CA CYS A 569 0.90 17.66 14.02
C CYS A 569 1.61 17.12 12.76
N ASN A 570 1.48 17.84 11.65
CA ASN A 570 2.32 17.57 10.49
C ASN A 570 3.77 18.01 10.77
N LEU A 571 4.56 17.10 11.35
CA LEU A 571 5.96 17.31 11.69
C LEU A 571 6.87 17.31 10.44
N CYS A 572 6.38 16.84 9.29
CA CYS A 572 7.16 16.61 8.07
C CYS A 572 8.47 15.81 8.32
N PHE A 573 8.50 14.99 9.37
CA PHE A 573 9.69 14.27 9.78
C PHE A 573 9.74 12.90 9.11
N ASN A 574 10.63 12.77 8.14
CA ASN A 574 10.94 11.48 7.55
C ASN A 574 12.07 10.82 8.32
N HIS A 575 11.73 9.76 9.04
CA HIS A 575 12.70 9.05 9.86
C HIS A 575 13.80 8.38 9.03
N GLY A 576 13.46 7.84 7.85
CA GLY A 576 14.43 7.20 6.96
C GLY A 576 15.52 8.17 6.52
N TRP A 577 15.14 9.41 6.20
CA TRP A 577 16.07 10.48 5.84
C TRP A 577 17.09 10.76 6.94
N PHE A 578 16.65 10.73 8.21
CA PHE A 578 17.53 10.91 9.35
C PHE A 578 18.45 9.71 9.58
N VAL A 579 17.87 8.51 9.69
CA VAL A 579 18.63 7.29 10.05
C VAL A 579 19.68 6.91 9.01
N GLN A 580 19.41 7.20 7.74
CA GLN A 580 20.36 6.97 6.66
C GLN A 580 21.26 8.18 6.40
N ALA A 581 21.08 9.28 7.15
CA ALA A 581 21.75 10.56 6.96
C ALA A 581 21.70 11.08 5.50
N GLU A 582 20.62 10.76 4.80
CA GLU A 582 20.40 11.12 3.39
C GLU A 582 20.11 12.61 3.22
N ALA A 583 19.45 13.20 4.21
CA ALA A 583 19.00 14.59 4.19
C ALA A 583 19.86 15.49 5.07
N SER A 584 19.88 16.79 4.76
CA SER A 584 20.48 17.79 5.64
C SER A 584 19.64 18.01 6.91
N PRO A 585 20.22 18.51 8.02
CA PRO A 585 19.49 18.83 9.25
C PRO A 585 18.21 19.65 9.01
N GLY A 586 18.27 20.67 8.16
CA GLY A 586 17.12 21.52 7.86
C GLY A 586 15.97 20.79 7.18
N ALA A 587 16.27 19.86 6.27
CA ALA A 587 15.26 19.05 5.61
C ALA A 587 14.59 18.05 6.56
N VAL A 588 15.31 17.60 7.59
CA VAL A 588 14.81 16.62 8.56
C VAL A 588 14.04 17.29 9.70
N PHE A 589 14.58 18.35 10.28
CA PHE A 589 14.21 18.80 11.61
C PHE A 589 13.56 20.17 11.69
N THR A 590 13.68 21.04 10.67
CA THR A 590 13.20 22.43 10.80
C THR A 590 11.70 22.50 11.07
N GLN A 591 10.86 21.75 10.34
CA GLN A 591 9.42 21.73 10.59
C GLN A 591 9.09 21.09 11.95
N PHE A 592 9.77 20.01 12.31
CA PHE A 592 9.64 19.37 13.63
C PHE A 592 9.92 20.38 14.75
N ARG A 593 11.06 21.09 14.67
CA ARG A 593 11.47 22.10 15.63
C ARG A 593 10.51 23.29 15.67
N GLN A 594 10.01 23.73 14.52
CA GLN A 594 8.99 24.77 14.48
C GLN A 594 7.74 24.32 15.25
N CYS A 595 7.27 23.08 15.10
CA CYS A 595 6.15 22.56 15.89
C CYS A 595 6.45 22.52 17.39
N LEU A 596 7.70 22.25 17.80
CA LEU A 596 8.12 22.32 19.20
C LEU A 596 8.13 23.76 19.77
N ILE A 597 8.49 24.77 18.96
CA ILE A 597 8.68 26.16 19.41
C ILE A 597 7.43 27.04 19.23
N ARG A 598 6.58 26.75 18.23
CA ARG A 598 5.50 27.63 17.73
C ARG A 598 4.55 28.11 18.82
N ASP A 599 4.31 27.31 19.85
CA ASP A 599 3.61 27.75 21.04
C ASP A 599 4.65 28.16 22.09
N HIS A 600 5.05 29.43 22.17
CA HIS A 600 5.88 29.95 23.29
C HIS A 600 5.27 29.69 24.70
N GLN A 601 4.04 29.16 24.77
CA GLN A 601 3.35 28.68 25.97
C GLN A 601 3.47 27.16 26.19
N SER A 602 3.86 26.39 25.17
CA SER A 602 3.93 24.94 25.20
C SER A 602 5.15 24.47 25.97
N GLN A 603 4.89 23.78 27.08
CA GLN A 603 5.88 23.06 27.87
C GLN A 603 6.24 21.71 27.22
N LEU A 604 6.28 21.66 25.88
CA LEU A 604 6.63 20.45 25.13
C LEU A 604 8.13 20.20 25.32
N GLY A 605 8.48 18.98 25.70
CA GLY A 605 9.86 18.59 25.97
C GLY A 605 10.23 17.25 25.35
N SER A 606 11.39 16.73 25.73
CA SER A 606 11.88 15.42 25.27
C SER A 606 10.89 14.28 25.52
N ARG A 607 10.09 14.36 26.60
CA ARG A 607 9.04 13.38 26.91
C ARG A 607 7.87 13.36 25.92
N ASP A 608 7.61 14.47 25.23
CA ASP A 608 6.55 14.60 24.25
C ASP A 608 7.02 14.08 22.88
N ILE A 609 8.28 14.37 22.55
CA ILE A 609 9.00 13.76 21.42
C ILE A 609 9.04 12.24 21.57
N ALA A 610 9.40 11.73 22.75
CA ALA A 610 9.41 10.30 23.03
C ALA A 610 8.00 9.69 22.96
N LEU A 611 6.95 10.39 23.43
CA LEU A 611 5.57 9.92 23.27
C LEU A 611 5.17 9.81 21.80
N TYR A 612 5.53 10.79 20.95
CA TYR A 612 5.34 10.71 19.51
C TYR A 612 5.96 9.43 18.93
N PHE A 613 7.19 9.10 19.32
CA PHE A 613 7.84 7.86 18.86
C PHE A 613 7.20 6.58 19.41
N VAL A 614 6.69 6.58 20.64
CA VAL A 614 5.91 5.43 21.14
C VAL A 614 4.65 5.24 20.31
N HIS A 615 3.93 6.32 20.01
CA HIS A 615 2.74 6.26 19.16
C HIS A 615 3.08 5.76 17.75
N TRP A 616 4.06 6.35 17.09
CA TRP A 616 4.53 5.93 15.76
C TRP A 616 4.92 4.44 15.74
N LEU A 617 5.65 3.98 16.75
CA LEU A 617 6.10 2.60 16.83
C LEU A 617 4.90 1.65 17.03
N THR A 618 3.93 2.02 17.85
CA THR A 618 2.77 1.16 18.15
C THR A 618 1.76 1.13 17.01
N ASP A 619 1.51 2.24 16.32
CA ASP A 619 0.72 2.26 15.07
C ASP A 619 1.38 1.38 14.00
N LEU A 620 2.69 1.56 13.76
CA LEU A 620 3.40 0.76 12.77
C LEU A 620 3.43 -0.73 13.14
N ALA A 621 3.54 -1.07 14.42
CA ALA A 621 3.42 -2.46 14.91
C ALA A 621 2.03 -3.05 14.59
N GLY A 622 0.97 -2.24 14.69
CA GLY A 622 -0.40 -2.58 14.34
C GLY A 622 -0.74 -2.49 12.85
N ALA A 623 0.21 -2.19 11.95
CA ALA A 623 -0.09 -1.94 10.54
C ALA A 623 -0.66 -3.15 9.76
N GLU A 624 -0.55 -4.36 10.32
CA GLU A 624 -1.10 -5.60 9.75
C GLU A 624 -2.43 -5.96 10.45
N PRO A 625 -3.49 -6.33 9.71
CA PRO A 625 -4.83 -6.60 10.27
C PRO A 625 -4.92 -8.01 10.90
N THR A 626 -3.89 -8.41 11.65
CA THR A 626 -3.71 -9.74 12.27
C THR A 626 -3.28 -9.59 13.74
N PRO A 627 -4.02 -8.84 14.58
CA PRO A 627 -3.60 -8.48 15.92
C PRO A 627 -3.29 -9.67 16.84
N LEU A 628 -3.87 -10.87 16.66
CA LEU A 628 -3.52 -12.03 17.48
C LEU A 628 -2.22 -12.72 17.06
N GLY A 629 -1.61 -12.31 15.94
CA GLY A 629 -0.38 -12.87 15.37
C GLY A 629 0.91 -12.17 15.83
N GLY A 630 0.78 -11.22 16.76
CA GLY A 630 1.88 -10.35 17.19
C GLY A 630 2.08 -9.16 16.25
N SER A 631 3.18 -8.44 16.41
CA SER A 631 3.54 -7.28 15.58
C SER A 631 4.20 -7.71 14.26
N GLU A 632 3.42 -8.37 13.38
CA GLU A 632 3.94 -8.96 12.13
C GLU A 632 4.69 -7.96 11.24
N LYS A 633 4.28 -6.68 11.25
CA LYS A 633 4.96 -5.62 10.50
C LYS A 633 6.46 -5.60 10.82
N PHE A 634 6.81 -5.50 12.11
CA PHE A 634 8.20 -5.46 12.55
C PHE A 634 8.90 -6.81 12.50
N VAL A 635 8.19 -7.85 12.91
CA VAL A 635 8.82 -9.13 13.19
C VAL A 635 9.07 -9.93 11.91
N VAL A 636 8.22 -9.77 10.89
CA VAL A 636 8.23 -10.56 9.66
C VAL A 636 8.62 -9.71 8.45
N LYS A 637 8.08 -8.48 8.36
CA LYS A 637 8.13 -7.66 7.15
C LYS A 637 9.15 -6.52 7.20
N PHE A 638 9.66 -6.15 8.37
CA PHE A 638 10.59 -5.05 8.55
C PHE A 638 12.02 -5.57 8.81
N PRO A 639 13.05 -5.06 8.12
CA PRO A 639 14.42 -5.45 8.42
C PRO A 639 14.83 -5.05 9.85
N LEU A 640 15.24 -6.04 10.65
CA LEU A 640 15.58 -5.82 12.06
C LEU A 640 16.70 -4.79 12.25
N THR A 641 17.73 -4.81 11.40
CA THR A 641 18.85 -3.85 11.45
C THR A 641 18.39 -2.41 11.25
N VAL A 642 17.40 -2.21 10.38
CA VAL A 642 16.79 -0.91 10.13
C VAL A 642 15.96 -0.48 11.33
N LEU A 643 15.15 -1.38 11.91
CA LEU A 643 14.38 -1.06 13.13
C LEU A 643 15.29 -0.69 14.31
N ASN A 644 16.36 -1.44 14.55
CA ASN A 644 17.31 -1.13 15.62
C ASN A 644 17.96 0.25 15.41
N SER A 645 18.20 0.64 14.15
CA SER A 645 18.70 1.98 13.83
C SER A 645 17.65 3.07 14.10
N PHE A 646 16.36 2.79 13.86
CA PHE A 646 15.26 3.67 14.26
C PHE A 646 15.18 3.83 15.78
N LEU A 647 15.12 2.73 16.52
CA LEU A 647 15.05 2.75 17.99
C LEU A 647 16.21 3.55 18.60
N ARG A 648 17.44 3.31 18.12
CA ARG A 648 18.62 4.03 18.58
C ARG A 648 18.52 5.53 18.33
N SER A 649 17.94 5.93 17.21
CA SER A 649 17.85 7.33 16.81
C SER A 649 16.85 8.14 17.65
N PHE A 650 15.88 7.50 18.33
CA PHE A 650 14.85 8.21 19.10
C PHE A 650 15.43 9.06 20.24
N GLU A 651 16.40 8.53 20.99
CA GLU A 651 17.11 9.26 22.04
C GLU A 651 17.76 10.54 21.49
N VAL A 652 18.38 10.42 20.33
CA VAL A 652 19.08 11.54 19.68
C VAL A 652 18.09 12.59 19.16
N VAL A 653 16.97 12.19 18.55
CA VAL A 653 15.92 13.15 18.15
C VAL A 653 15.33 13.86 19.39
N GLY A 654 15.25 13.17 20.53
CA GLY A 654 14.84 13.76 21.81
C GLY A 654 15.67 14.99 22.22
N MET A 655 16.93 15.07 21.77
CA MET A 655 17.80 16.22 22.02
C MET A 655 17.32 17.51 21.34
N LEU A 656 16.45 17.45 20.32
CA LEU A 656 15.89 18.65 19.68
C LEU A 656 15.15 19.58 20.65
N ALA A 657 14.72 19.05 21.80
CA ALA A 657 14.12 19.85 22.87
C ALA A 657 15.09 20.92 23.41
N ASN A 658 16.41 20.68 23.36
CA ASN A 658 17.43 21.56 23.96
C ASN A 658 18.62 21.88 23.04
N SER A 659 18.79 21.14 21.94
CA SER A 659 19.88 21.27 20.97
C SER A 659 19.35 21.72 19.62
N THR A 660 20.16 22.38 18.81
CA THR A 660 19.84 22.78 17.43
C THR A 660 19.71 21.58 16.49
N GLU A 661 19.06 21.76 15.34
CA GLU A 661 18.93 20.73 14.31
C GLU A 661 20.29 20.16 13.88
N THR A 662 21.30 21.02 13.75
CA THR A 662 22.63 20.62 13.28
C THR A 662 23.41 19.87 14.35
N GLU A 663 23.33 20.29 15.63
CA GLU A 663 23.94 19.55 16.75
C GLU A 663 23.34 18.14 16.90
N VAL A 664 22.03 18.00 16.74
CA VAL A 664 21.35 16.71 16.79
C VAL A 664 21.81 15.78 15.67
N MET A 665 21.91 16.28 14.43
CA MET A 665 22.45 15.49 13.32
C MET A 665 23.92 15.13 13.54
N GLU A 666 24.74 16.06 14.01
CA GLU A 666 26.16 15.80 14.27
C GLU A 666 26.37 14.71 15.32
N GLU A 667 25.64 14.79 16.44
CA GLU A 667 25.72 13.79 17.49
C GLU A 667 25.27 12.41 16.98
N TYR A 668 24.21 12.37 16.18
CA TYR A 668 23.78 11.13 15.53
C TYR A 668 24.88 10.53 14.67
N LEU A 669 25.51 11.35 13.81
CA LEU A 669 26.60 10.91 12.93
C LEU A 669 27.78 10.34 13.72
N LYS A 670 28.17 10.98 14.82
CA LYS A 670 29.24 10.51 15.73
C LYS A 670 28.88 9.18 16.37
N ILE A 671 27.65 9.03 16.87
CA ILE A 671 27.14 7.78 17.45
C ILE A 671 27.17 6.66 16.42
N ARG A 672 26.65 6.91 15.20
CA ARG A 672 26.62 5.90 14.14
C ARG A 672 28.00 5.48 13.67
N TRP A 673 28.98 6.40 13.66
CA TRP A 673 30.37 6.05 13.38
C TRP A 673 30.94 5.11 14.45
N THR A 674 30.77 5.47 15.73
CA THR A 674 31.30 4.69 16.86
C THR A 674 30.66 3.30 16.99
N GLU A 675 29.37 3.19 16.73
CA GLU A 675 28.62 1.93 16.84
C GLU A 675 28.69 1.05 15.58
N HIS A 676 29.32 1.52 14.50
CA HIS A 676 29.40 0.75 13.26
C HIS A 676 30.21 -0.54 13.46
N THR A 677 29.73 -1.62 12.86
CA THR A 677 30.38 -2.94 12.90
C THR A 677 30.58 -3.45 11.46
N PRO A 678 31.83 -3.72 11.03
CA PRO A 678 33.08 -3.58 11.80
C PRO A 678 33.41 -2.12 12.12
N SER A 679 34.25 -1.88 13.14
CA SER A 679 34.65 -0.50 13.48
C SER A 679 35.46 0.11 12.33
N PRO A 680 35.09 1.31 11.84
CA PRO A 680 35.82 2.01 10.78
C PRO A 680 37.09 2.71 11.30
N GLY A 681 37.39 2.64 12.59
CA GLY A 681 38.50 3.35 13.23
C GLY A 681 38.07 4.63 13.98
N PRO A 682 39.01 5.54 14.31
CA PRO A 682 38.68 6.78 15.03
C PRO A 682 37.71 7.65 14.22
N GLN A 683 36.91 8.47 14.91
CA GLN A 683 36.01 9.42 14.25
C GLN A 683 36.80 10.33 13.30
N PRO A 684 36.32 10.56 12.07
CA PRO A 684 37.04 11.35 11.09
C PRO A 684 37.06 12.82 11.53
N THR A 685 38.13 13.51 11.18
CA THR A 685 38.29 14.96 11.39
C THR A 685 38.64 15.65 10.08
N GLY A 686 38.54 16.98 10.06
CA GLY A 686 38.83 17.82 8.90
C GLY A 686 37.67 17.94 7.92
N ALA A 687 37.95 18.51 6.74
CA ALA A 687 36.94 18.96 5.77
C ALA A 687 36.01 17.86 5.23
N SER A 688 36.42 16.59 5.31
CA SER A 688 35.65 15.45 4.78
C SER A 688 34.87 14.68 5.85
N ALA A 689 34.95 15.08 7.13
CA ALA A 689 34.44 14.28 8.23
C ALA A 689 32.93 14.05 8.17
N VAL A 690 32.14 15.11 7.96
CA VAL A 690 30.68 14.99 7.83
C VAL A 690 30.29 14.12 6.64
N ALA A 691 30.93 14.30 5.48
CA ALA A 691 30.64 13.47 4.30
C ALA A 691 30.93 11.98 4.56
N LYS A 692 32.07 11.64 5.18
CA LYS A 692 32.40 10.26 5.55
C LYS A 692 31.37 9.65 6.50
N MET A 693 30.97 10.38 7.54
CA MET A 693 29.97 9.87 8.50
C MET A 693 28.59 9.69 7.84
N ARG A 694 28.18 10.61 6.96
CA ARG A 694 26.92 10.49 6.20
C ARG A 694 26.98 9.31 5.23
N LEU A 695 28.06 9.17 4.46
CA LEU A 695 28.27 8.05 3.54
C LEU A 695 28.26 6.68 4.25
N LEU A 696 28.84 6.60 5.46
CA LEU A 696 28.75 5.40 6.29
C LEU A 696 27.29 5.02 6.60
N CYS A 697 26.48 6.01 6.99
CA CYS A 697 25.05 5.78 7.29
C CYS A 697 24.26 5.37 6.04
N MET A 698 24.50 6.04 4.91
CA MET A 698 23.83 5.77 3.64
C MET A 698 24.18 4.37 3.10
N ALA A 699 25.45 3.97 3.18
CA ALA A 699 25.96 2.73 2.60
C ALA A 699 25.65 1.47 3.42
N GLN A 700 25.38 1.62 4.72
CA GLN A 700 25.07 0.51 5.65
C GLN A 700 26.10 -0.63 5.55
N MET A 701 25.70 -1.82 5.08
CA MET A 701 26.58 -2.98 4.96
C MET A 701 27.76 -2.77 3.99
N ASN A 702 27.67 -1.79 3.09
CA ASN A 702 28.74 -1.44 2.16
C ASN A 702 29.64 -0.31 2.66
N ALA A 703 29.49 0.15 3.91
CA ALA A 703 30.20 1.33 4.41
C ALA A 703 31.72 1.26 4.22
N GLU A 704 32.38 0.15 4.57
CA GLU A 704 33.84 0.00 4.38
C GLU A 704 34.26 0.16 2.91
N ARG A 705 33.50 -0.46 1.98
CA ARG A 705 33.77 -0.37 0.54
C ARG A 705 33.59 1.05 0.03
N ILE A 706 32.52 1.73 0.47
CA ILE A 706 32.23 3.11 0.10
C ILE A 706 33.28 4.08 0.66
N LEU A 707 33.68 3.91 1.92
CA LEU A 707 34.71 4.76 2.54
C LEU A 707 36.07 4.60 1.85
N ARG A 708 36.46 3.39 1.45
CA ARG A 708 37.65 3.21 0.60
C ARG A 708 37.50 3.89 -0.76
N GLY A 709 36.35 3.69 -1.41
CA GLY A 709 36.05 4.36 -2.67
C GLY A 709 36.11 5.88 -2.59
N PHE A 710 35.76 6.46 -1.43
CA PHE A 710 35.85 7.90 -1.18
C PHE A 710 37.30 8.40 -1.14
N GLU A 711 38.24 7.60 -0.62
CA GLU A 711 39.67 7.94 -0.66
C GLU A 711 40.27 7.80 -2.06
N GLU A 712 39.69 6.93 -2.90
CA GLU A 712 40.09 6.69 -4.29
C GLU A 712 39.53 7.74 -5.26
N LEU A 713 38.60 8.60 -4.82
CA LEU A 713 38.08 9.69 -5.64
C LEU A 713 39.19 10.68 -6.02
N ASN A 714 39.03 11.31 -7.17
CA ASN A 714 39.80 12.52 -7.47
C ASN A 714 39.43 13.63 -6.47
N GLU A 715 40.34 14.61 -6.34
CA GLU A 715 40.20 15.70 -5.36
C GLU A 715 38.91 16.50 -5.58
N GLU A 716 38.53 16.75 -6.83
CA GLU A 716 37.34 17.54 -7.16
C GLU A 716 36.03 16.86 -6.72
N ASP A 717 35.83 15.57 -7.06
CA ASP A 717 34.66 14.80 -6.64
C ASP A 717 34.57 14.72 -5.12
N ARG A 718 35.71 14.50 -4.46
CA ARG A 718 35.80 14.42 -3.00
C ARG A 718 35.45 15.76 -2.34
N ASP A 719 35.88 16.87 -2.91
CA ASP A 719 35.59 18.21 -2.41
C ASP A 719 34.11 18.55 -2.60
N ILE A 720 33.52 18.25 -3.77
CA ILE A 720 32.07 18.45 -4.01
C ILE A 720 31.23 17.70 -2.99
N LEU A 721 31.53 16.41 -2.74
CA LEU A 721 30.82 15.63 -1.73
C LEU A 721 31.02 16.21 -0.33
N SER A 722 32.25 16.60 0.02
CA SER A 722 32.59 17.17 1.33
C SER A 722 31.84 18.47 1.60
N VAL A 723 31.75 19.35 0.61
CA VAL A 723 31.07 20.64 0.69
C VAL A 723 29.56 20.47 0.75
N GLU A 724 28.98 19.77 -0.22
CA GLU A 724 27.51 19.70 -0.35
C GLU A 724 26.86 18.88 0.77
N MET A 725 27.53 17.81 1.24
CA MET A 725 27.03 17.03 2.39
C MET A 725 27.19 17.77 3.73
N SER A 726 28.02 18.81 3.81
CA SER A 726 28.23 19.60 5.03
C SER A 726 27.27 20.78 5.18
N ARG A 727 26.49 21.11 4.14
CA ARG A 727 25.49 22.20 4.21
C ARG A 727 24.32 21.78 5.10
N SER A 728 24.02 22.56 6.14
CA SER A 728 22.99 22.24 7.13
C SER A 728 21.56 22.40 6.59
N GLY A 729 21.33 23.41 5.75
CA GLY A 729 19.99 23.83 5.37
C GLY A 729 19.26 24.60 6.48
N CYS A 730 19.99 25.10 7.49
CA CYS A 730 19.45 25.83 8.64
C CYS A 730 20.07 27.25 8.70
N VAL A 731 19.27 28.28 9.00
CA VAL A 731 19.80 29.65 9.18
C VAL A 731 20.73 29.68 10.40
N GLY A 732 21.96 30.14 10.20
CA GLY A 732 22.90 30.42 11.30
C GLY A 732 23.42 29.19 12.03
N GLN A 733 23.21 27.98 11.51
CA GLN A 733 23.73 26.75 12.09
C GLN A 733 24.70 26.06 11.12
N ASN A 734 25.81 25.60 11.67
CA ASN A 734 26.82 24.80 10.98
C ASN A 734 27.23 23.64 11.90
N TYR A 735 27.75 22.57 11.31
CA TYR A 735 28.47 21.56 12.07
C TYR A 735 29.74 22.16 12.68
N SER A 736 30.32 21.46 13.66
CA SER A 736 31.56 21.86 14.31
C SER A 736 32.67 22.16 13.28
N GLN A 737 33.40 23.24 13.50
CA GLN A 737 34.32 23.82 12.49
C GLN A 737 35.40 22.84 12.05
N GLU A 738 35.83 21.96 12.95
CA GLU A 738 36.83 20.93 12.72
C GLU A 738 36.32 19.75 11.87
N LEU A 739 35.02 19.69 11.55
CA LEU A 739 34.39 18.58 10.81
C LEU A 739 33.97 18.96 9.38
N ILE A 740 34.08 20.24 8.99
CA ILE A 740 33.56 20.74 7.72
C ILE A 740 34.60 21.54 6.94
N PRO A 741 34.42 21.71 5.62
CA PRO A 741 35.28 22.59 4.83
C PRO A 741 35.20 24.03 5.34
N GLY A 742 36.35 24.72 5.40
CA GLY A 742 36.43 26.10 5.87
C GLY A 742 35.55 27.07 5.06
N GLU A 743 35.30 26.78 3.79
CA GLU A 743 34.40 27.57 2.97
C GLU A 743 32.92 27.47 3.36
N VAL A 744 32.46 26.30 3.80
CA VAL A 744 31.08 26.12 4.30
C VAL A 744 30.88 26.91 5.59
N CYS A 745 31.91 26.95 6.44
CA CYS A 745 31.89 27.72 7.68
C CYS A 745 31.90 29.24 7.44
N THR A 746 32.72 29.71 6.49
CA THR A 746 32.93 31.16 6.26
C THR A 746 31.91 31.77 5.31
N ARG A 747 31.30 30.97 4.43
CA ARG A 747 30.33 31.40 3.43
C ARG A 747 29.08 30.51 3.52
N PRO A 748 28.19 30.76 4.50
CA PRO A 748 26.95 29.99 4.60
C PRO A 748 26.09 30.27 3.36
N GLY A 749 25.86 29.24 2.55
CA GLY A 749 25.05 29.30 1.34
C GLY A 749 24.15 28.08 1.18
N GLY A 750 23.04 28.24 0.46
CA GLY A 750 22.13 27.15 0.11
C GLY A 750 21.62 27.26 -1.34
N PRO A 751 20.62 26.46 -1.74
CA PRO A 751 19.93 25.47 -0.90
C PRO A 751 20.86 24.30 -0.51
N ALA A 752 20.52 23.61 0.57
CA ALA A 752 21.07 22.29 0.87
C ALA A 752 20.32 21.23 0.04
N PHE A 753 21.01 20.17 -0.37
CA PHE A 753 20.42 19.13 -1.21
C PHE A 753 20.13 17.86 -0.43
N LEU A 754 18.95 17.28 -0.70
CA LEU A 754 18.56 15.93 -0.32
C LEU A 754 18.56 15.08 -1.59
N ILE A 755 19.50 14.14 -1.71
CA ILE A 755 19.56 13.23 -2.86
C ILE A 755 18.69 12.01 -2.56
N TYR A 756 17.43 12.04 -2.98
CA TYR A 756 16.44 11.03 -2.64
C TYR A 756 16.68 9.73 -3.40
N TYR A 757 16.79 8.63 -2.65
CA TYR A 757 17.35 7.32 -3.01
C TYR A 757 18.88 7.22 -3.06
N GLY A 758 19.60 8.19 -2.50
CA GLY A 758 21.06 8.10 -2.32
C GLY A 758 21.51 6.83 -1.60
N PRO A 759 20.92 6.45 -0.45
CA PRO A 759 21.25 5.22 0.25
C PRO A 759 21.01 3.96 -0.60
N ALA A 760 19.88 3.89 -1.31
CA ALA A 760 19.57 2.75 -2.18
C ALA A 760 20.60 2.61 -3.31
N PHE A 761 21.04 3.72 -3.91
CA PHE A 761 22.08 3.74 -4.93
C PHE A 761 23.44 3.24 -4.41
N LEU A 762 23.82 3.61 -3.17
CA LEU A 762 25.07 3.17 -2.54
C LEU A 762 24.99 1.74 -1.94
N GLN A 763 23.80 1.27 -1.61
CA GLN A 763 23.59 -0.10 -1.12
C GLN A 763 23.55 -1.12 -2.27
N ASN A 764 23.10 -0.71 -3.45
CA ASN A 764 23.05 -1.55 -4.64
C ASN A 764 24.33 -1.50 -5.48
N LEU A 765 25.50 -1.70 -4.85
CA LEU A 765 26.79 -1.65 -5.54
C LEU A 765 26.93 -2.73 -6.63
N GLY A 766 26.40 -3.94 -6.39
CA GLY A 766 26.69 -5.09 -7.23
C GLY A 766 28.20 -5.29 -7.43
N SER A 767 28.62 -5.37 -8.69
CA SER A 767 30.02 -5.45 -9.10
C SER A 767 30.69 -4.09 -9.37
N ASP A 768 29.97 -2.97 -9.20
CA ASP A 768 30.52 -1.66 -9.55
C ASP A 768 31.62 -1.22 -8.58
N PRO A 769 32.66 -0.52 -9.07
CA PRO A 769 33.64 0.13 -8.23
C PRO A 769 33.00 1.20 -7.33
N PRO A 770 33.23 1.19 -6.00
CA PRO A 770 32.69 2.18 -5.08
C PRO A 770 33.02 3.64 -5.47
N ALA A 771 34.25 3.91 -5.90
CA ALA A 771 34.68 5.24 -6.34
C ALA A 771 33.85 5.76 -7.53
N GLN A 772 33.55 4.91 -8.51
CA GLN A 772 32.72 5.30 -9.67
C GLN A 772 31.29 5.64 -9.26
N ARG A 773 30.70 4.89 -8.31
CA ARG A 773 29.38 5.22 -7.75
C ARG A 773 29.39 6.58 -7.05
N LEU A 774 30.43 6.85 -6.27
CA LEU A 774 30.57 8.14 -5.60
C LEU A 774 30.82 9.29 -6.58
N ALA A 775 31.55 9.06 -7.67
CA ALA A 775 31.72 10.05 -8.74
C ALA A 775 30.39 10.39 -9.42
N VAL A 776 29.51 9.41 -9.67
CA VAL A 776 28.13 9.69 -10.13
C VAL A 776 27.38 10.55 -9.11
N LEU A 777 27.48 10.23 -7.82
CA LEU A 777 26.81 11.01 -6.78
C LEU A 777 27.35 12.45 -6.72
N ALA A 778 28.66 12.65 -6.84
CA ALA A 778 29.28 13.97 -6.93
C ALA A 778 28.77 14.74 -8.15
N GLU A 779 28.62 14.07 -9.29
CA GLU A 779 28.08 14.66 -10.51
C GLU A 779 26.61 15.08 -10.36
N VAL A 780 25.80 14.31 -9.63
CA VAL A 780 24.43 14.71 -9.28
C VAL A 780 24.43 16.01 -8.46
N TYR A 781 25.34 16.14 -7.49
CA TYR A 781 25.49 17.36 -6.70
C TYR A 781 25.96 18.55 -7.55
N ARG A 782 26.93 18.37 -8.47
CA ARG A 782 27.34 19.43 -9.42
C ARG A 782 26.18 19.91 -10.27
N CYS A 783 25.46 18.96 -10.89
CA CYS A 783 24.27 19.26 -11.69
C CYS A 783 23.23 20.02 -10.86
N ALA A 784 22.96 19.58 -9.63
CA ALA A 784 22.03 20.26 -8.74
C ALA A 784 22.48 21.68 -8.40
N ARG A 785 23.77 21.89 -8.09
CA ARG A 785 24.34 23.22 -7.82
C ARG A 785 24.30 24.13 -9.05
N ALA A 786 24.42 23.60 -10.26
CA ALA A 786 24.26 24.36 -11.49
C ALA A 786 22.80 24.79 -11.75
N VAL A 787 21.82 23.95 -11.37
CA VAL A 787 20.39 24.31 -11.43
C VAL A 787 20.00 25.29 -10.31
N TRP A 788 20.56 25.13 -9.12
CA TRP A 788 20.35 25.98 -7.96
C TRP A 788 21.67 26.55 -7.43
N PRO A 789 22.15 27.65 -8.03
CA PRO A 789 23.38 28.31 -7.61
C PRO A 789 23.36 28.66 -6.12
N GLU A 790 24.53 28.60 -5.50
CA GLU A 790 24.70 28.94 -4.09
C GLU A 790 24.25 30.38 -3.81
N SER A 791 23.43 30.55 -2.76
CA SER A 791 22.95 31.85 -2.32
C SER A 791 22.71 31.88 -0.81
N ILE A 792 23.10 32.99 -0.18
CA ILE A 792 22.82 33.26 1.24
C ILE A 792 21.31 33.29 1.49
N ALA A 793 20.52 33.82 0.55
CA ALA A 793 19.06 33.88 0.65
C ALA A 793 18.38 32.51 0.66
N LYS A 794 19.13 31.44 0.30
CA LYS A 794 18.65 30.07 0.21
C LYS A 794 19.24 29.17 1.30
N VAL A 795 19.96 29.70 2.28
CA VAL A 795 20.59 28.94 3.38
C VAL A 795 19.60 28.05 4.14
N ALA A 796 18.38 28.52 4.38
CA ALA A 796 17.33 27.74 5.04
C ALA A 796 16.32 27.10 4.08
N SER A 797 16.72 26.89 2.83
CA SER A 797 15.93 26.14 1.86
C SER A 797 16.63 24.84 1.52
N THR A 798 15.81 23.84 1.20
CA THR A 798 16.25 22.50 0.84
C THR A 798 15.62 22.12 -0.49
N VAL A 799 16.37 21.39 -1.31
CA VAL A 799 15.91 20.90 -2.61
C VAL A 799 16.06 19.38 -2.64
N ILE A 800 15.00 18.70 -3.07
CA ILE A 800 14.97 17.26 -3.25
C ILE A 800 15.39 16.93 -4.69
N VAL A 801 16.46 16.16 -4.83
CA VAL A 801 16.92 15.63 -6.12
C VAL A 801 16.64 14.14 -6.15
N ARG A 802 15.65 13.73 -6.94
CA ARG A 802 15.22 12.34 -7.03
C ARG A 802 16.06 11.57 -8.03
N ILE A 803 16.64 10.46 -7.58
CA ILE A 803 17.50 9.60 -8.39
C ILE A 803 16.89 8.20 -8.60
N ASP A 804 15.56 8.08 -8.50
CA ASP A 804 14.86 6.80 -8.57
C ASP A 804 15.08 6.02 -9.87
N THR A 805 15.30 6.70 -11.00
CA THR A 805 15.58 6.05 -12.29
C THR A 805 16.95 5.39 -12.34
N ILE A 806 17.90 5.79 -11.49
CA ILE A 806 19.28 5.29 -11.50
C ILE A 806 19.66 4.48 -10.25
N LYS A 807 18.86 4.54 -9.16
CA LYS A 807 19.14 3.85 -7.88
C LYS A 807 19.43 2.35 -8.03
N GLY A 808 18.80 1.71 -9.02
CA GLY A 808 18.90 0.27 -9.29
C GLY A 808 19.89 -0.13 -10.39
N LEU A 809 20.41 0.83 -11.16
CA LEU A 809 21.21 0.55 -12.36
C LEU A 809 22.69 0.36 -12.01
N SER A 810 23.40 -0.51 -12.73
CA SER A 810 24.86 -0.57 -12.70
C SER A 810 25.49 0.60 -13.46
N ILE A 811 26.74 0.93 -13.16
CA ILE A 811 27.50 1.95 -13.91
C ILE A 811 27.58 1.59 -15.40
N SER A 812 27.82 0.31 -15.71
CA SER A 812 27.83 -0.20 -17.09
C SER A 812 26.51 0.09 -17.82
N ASN A 813 25.36 -0.18 -17.18
CA ASN A 813 24.05 0.09 -17.77
C ASN A 813 23.82 1.59 -18.00
N MET A 814 24.29 2.45 -17.09
CA MET A 814 24.20 3.90 -17.27
C MET A 814 25.06 4.40 -18.44
N LEU A 815 26.26 3.83 -18.62
CA LEU A 815 27.15 4.14 -19.74
C LEU A 815 26.60 3.60 -21.07
N GLU A 816 25.97 2.42 -21.08
CA GLU A 816 25.35 1.83 -22.26
C GLU A 816 24.22 2.72 -22.82
N VAL A 817 23.41 3.32 -21.94
CA VAL A 817 22.40 4.31 -22.33
C VAL A 817 23.04 5.47 -23.09
N SER A 818 24.16 5.97 -22.59
CA SER A 818 24.93 7.05 -23.23
C SER A 818 25.53 6.62 -24.57
N ALA A 819 26.04 5.38 -24.65
CA ALA A 819 26.57 4.80 -25.87
C ALA A 819 25.50 4.62 -26.96
N LYS A 820 24.25 4.33 -26.57
CA LYS A 820 23.08 4.26 -27.48
C LYS A 820 22.58 5.64 -27.93
N GLY A 821 23.23 6.72 -27.50
CA GLY A 821 22.91 8.09 -27.89
C GLY A 821 21.79 8.75 -27.09
N ASP A 822 21.29 8.10 -26.05
CA ASP A 822 20.47 8.76 -25.04
C ASP A 822 21.37 9.47 -24.01
N VAL A 823 20.78 10.28 -23.13
CA VAL A 823 21.50 11.01 -22.08
C VAL A 823 20.75 10.92 -20.75
N TRP A 824 21.47 11.10 -19.65
CA TRP A 824 20.89 11.28 -18.32
C TRP A 824 20.76 12.77 -18.03
N LEU A 825 19.54 13.22 -17.75
CA LEU A 825 19.25 14.63 -17.46
C LEU A 825 18.79 14.78 -16.02
N LEU A 826 19.35 15.77 -15.31
CA LEU A 826 18.71 16.36 -14.15
C LEU A 826 17.73 17.43 -14.64
N VAL A 827 16.45 17.23 -14.36
CA VAL A 827 15.37 18.10 -14.84
C VAL A 827 14.70 18.80 -13.66
N LYS A 828 14.76 20.14 -13.64
CA LYS A 828 14.04 20.94 -12.64
C LYS A 828 12.53 20.82 -12.88
N HIS A 829 11.81 20.29 -11.91
CA HIS A 829 10.36 20.13 -11.98
C HIS A 829 9.63 21.30 -11.32
N ASN A 830 10.15 21.75 -10.17
CA ASN A 830 9.70 22.96 -9.48
C ASN A 830 10.88 23.59 -8.70
N GLU A 831 10.62 24.60 -7.86
CA GLU A 831 11.69 25.28 -7.12
C GLU A 831 12.37 24.42 -6.04
N ASN A 832 11.71 23.35 -5.60
CA ASN A 832 12.15 22.50 -4.50
C ASN A 832 12.43 21.04 -4.93
N GLU A 833 12.26 20.71 -6.22
CA GLU A 833 12.39 19.33 -6.70
C GLU A 833 12.97 19.23 -8.12
N ALA A 834 13.89 18.28 -8.32
CA ALA A 834 14.34 17.79 -9.61
C ALA A 834 14.34 16.27 -9.68
N PHE A 835 14.35 15.76 -10.91
CA PHE A 835 14.40 14.33 -11.21
C PHE A 835 15.56 14.05 -12.15
N ILE A 836 16.29 12.97 -11.91
CA ILE A 836 17.13 12.37 -12.94
C ILE A 836 16.24 11.54 -13.84
N GLU A 837 16.35 11.71 -15.14
CA GLU A 837 15.63 10.91 -16.12
C GLU A 837 16.49 10.56 -17.33
N ARG A 838 16.22 9.39 -17.91
CA ARG A 838 16.75 9.02 -19.22
C ARG A 838 16.00 9.82 -20.28
N SER A 839 16.74 10.46 -21.17
CA SER A 839 16.18 11.32 -22.20
C SER A 839 16.85 11.05 -23.54
N SER A 840 16.05 10.93 -24.60
CA SER A 840 16.60 10.87 -25.95
C SER A 840 17.03 12.26 -26.41
N LYS A 841 17.91 12.35 -27.40
CA LYS A 841 18.30 13.63 -28.02
C LYS A 841 17.10 14.47 -28.46
N ARG A 842 16.03 13.82 -28.93
CA ARG A 842 14.78 14.50 -29.32
C ARG A 842 14.07 15.12 -28.11
N LYS A 843 13.98 14.40 -26.99
CA LYS A 843 13.37 14.92 -25.76
C LYS A 843 14.23 16.03 -25.14
N LEU A 844 15.56 15.87 -25.11
CA LEU A 844 16.51 16.92 -24.75
C LEU A 844 16.27 18.21 -25.55
N ASN A 845 16.23 18.12 -26.88
CA ASN A 845 15.98 19.28 -27.73
C ASN A 845 14.63 19.94 -27.44
N LYS A 846 13.61 19.15 -27.09
CA LYS A 846 12.30 19.67 -26.66
C LYS A 846 12.39 20.41 -25.32
N CYS A 847 13.09 19.88 -24.33
CA CYS A 847 13.31 20.55 -23.05
C CYS A 847 14.02 21.90 -23.24
N ILE A 848 15.06 21.93 -24.08
CA ILE A 848 15.77 23.18 -24.44
C ILE A 848 14.82 24.15 -25.14
N ALA A 849 14.06 23.68 -26.15
CA ALA A 849 13.14 24.52 -26.91
C ALA A 849 11.98 25.09 -26.07
N THR A 850 11.61 24.41 -24.98
CA THR A 850 10.55 24.85 -24.06
C THR A 850 11.09 25.69 -22.89
N GLY A 851 12.39 25.97 -22.84
CA GLY A 851 13.02 26.75 -21.77
C GLY A 851 13.04 26.00 -20.43
N GLN A 852 12.93 24.67 -20.44
CA GLN A 852 13.03 23.88 -19.23
C GLN A 852 14.46 23.91 -18.69
N ILE A 853 14.63 24.16 -17.39
CA ILE A 853 15.94 24.18 -16.74
C ILE A 853 16.40 22.73 -16.55
N ILE A 854 17.49 22.36 -17.22
CA ILE A 854 18.05 21.02 -17.22
C ILE A 854 19.57 21.05 -17.07
N GLN A 855 20.16 19.96 -16.61
CA GLN A 855 21.60 19.68 -16.66
C GLN A 855 21.82 18.26 -17.17
N ILE A 856 22.87 18.06 -17.98
CA ILE A 856 23.27 16.73 -18.44
C ILE A 856 24.28 16.19 -17.43
N LEU A 857 24.06 14.96 -16.95
CA LEU A 857 25.04 14.30 -16.09
C LEU A 857 26.26 13.89 -16.94
N ASP A 858 27.43 14.44 -16.63
CA ASP A 858 28.67 14.06 -17.31
C ASP A 858 29.25 12.76 -16.74
N MET A 859 29.06 11.68 -17.48
CA MET A 859 29.54 10.34 -17.13
C MET A 859 30.88 10.01 -17.81
N SER A 860 31.53 10.98 -18.46
CA SER A 860 32.77 10.76 -19.21
C SER A 860 33.94 10.37 -18.31
N ALA A 861 33.99 10.90 -17.09
CA ALA A 861 34.99 10.59 -16.07
C ALA A 861 34.94 9.14 -15.56
N LEU A 862 33.88 8.40 -15.86
CA LEU A 862 33.73 6.99 -15.47
C LEU A 862 34.29 6.00 -16.49
N ARG A 863 34.76 6.49 -17.65
CA ARG A 863 35.40 5.65 -18.65
C ARG A 863 36.81 5.28 -18.15
N PRO A 864 37.16 3.98 -18.13
CA PRO A 864 38.46 3.51 -17.65
C PRO A 864 39.62 4.00 -18.52
#